data_AF-A0AAU9BW07-F1
#
_entry.id   AF-A0AAU9BW07-F1
#
_cell.length_a   1.000
_cell.length_b   1.000
_cell.length_c   1.000
_cell.angle_alpha   90.00
_cell.angle_beta   90.00
_cell.angle_gamma   90.00
#
_symmetry.space_group_name_H-M   'P 1'
#
loop_
_entity.id
_entity.type
_entity.pdbx_description
1 polymer ?
#
loop_
_entity_poly.entity_id
_entity_poly.type
_entity_poly.pdbx_seq_one_letter_code
_entity_poly.pdbx_strand_id
1 'polypeptide(L)'
;MTTTTGHRRPTPFVWVSFLLITTPAWGIPSPDLLINFSASAAQLLGLLSVMVGGFAYRAGAHPACRTERRRQWRWVFRGALLGLAVSVGFNVFQYTQQLDEENRRLRLNLIRPSVEEGRQVGDVSLKTLSFSEQLQHPLGIGTDELARWLETGQPLNLIDIREPEEVEKGRIPGSWHIRYPDLRRQPERLLKPGARTVLLCFSGNRSSELCEYFHERGYDCRFLIGGYEKWIAENRPLEMAEGRSPDTLSDLPDYPNKDVLLETAQVVERVRKDNALFVDVRYPGDFDRGHLPGAVNLPIRKLPSAELESRLRALPKDRPVIAPCYDKRSCFYAQILGLRLSRLGYDFLGRYTLPHEFYLPRADKAHVAQWKASREGRSLLDWAAAPLEGAMLRLEALSGHLLIAIAILVAALRLGFWPWSLKAERDQLVQRRLAGEVQAIKDRFPDDEPRAGREIMRLYRRHGLTPGRNLIASLLQIGLFLVLFRVVDQAAKARPQAFAWLDDLGRPDPLHLLPAAVGLALLVYLEWTGGPRARPKRLLAWGFAVGIAALAWRLSAAVNLYLLMGVAMIALQSAVARWHFRRERRERFPEPVADDPGIVPLATAHRYRGSGNKAIRLGQMMAAGLPVPDGFVLTNRVLCGDLDESAWRRIRRLWRRLKCGRVAVRSSGVNEDGAEQSYAGVFESKLGVSWETLPQALEEVQASFRSVRASAYGGNGDEPAGVVVQKMVPARYAGVLFTEHPATSGCQLVEMVAGLGESLVSGTATPTAYRFGRLSGRLLEKEVPPIDLAPLLALGRQVEVLFGRPQDIEWAYADDRFYLLQARDITVSAADADPDEAERRRLLTLLRPYPATEPVLEQNELSELLPRPTPLSFSLMERLWAPGGSTDLACRLLGMPYDVAEDSPPLLVTVHCARPSLEKEEVM
;
A
#
# COMPACT_ATOMS: atom_id res chain seq x y z
N MET A 1 56.94 -23.09 -9.28
CA MET A 1 57.90 -22.60 -8.29
C MET A 1 57.29 -21.34 -7.67
N THR A 2 56.62 -21.49 -6.51
CA THR A 2 57.11 -21.11 -5.16
C THR A 2 57.10 -19.58 -4.99
N THR A 3 56.44 -18.94 -4.00
CA THR A 3 55.98 -19.41 -2.69
C THR A 3 55.01 -18.40 -2.07
N THR A 4 54.18 -18.95 -1.20
CA THR A 4 53.25 -18.39 -0.21
C THR A 4 53.72 -17.21 0.64
N THR A 5 52.79 -16.31 0.96
CA THR A 5 52.32 -15.85 2.30
C THR A 5 51.37 -14.67 2.02
N GLY A 6 50.12 -14.60 2.45
CA GLY A 6 49.56 -15.00 3.72
C GLY A 6 49.36 -13.76 4.60
N HIS A 7 48.49 -12.81 4.23
CA HIS A 7 47.94 -11.84 5.18
C HIS A 7 46.51 -11.41 4.84
N ARG A 8 45.67 -11.52 5.88
CA ARG A 8 44.24 -11.26 5.94
C ARG A 8 43.92 -9.81 5.58
N ARG A 9 42.84 -9.60 4.83
CA ARG A 9 42.16 -8.30 4.73
C ARG A 9 40.64 -8.46 4.97
N PRO A 10 39.99 -7.40 5.47
CA PRO A 10 39.09 -7.50 6.61
C PRO A 10 37.61 -7.61 6.23
N THR A 11 36.83 -7.95 7.25
CA THR A 11 35.38 -7.87 7.40
C THR A 11 34.72 -6.65 6.72
N PRO A 12 33.55 -6.79 6.06
CA PRO A 12 32.71 -5.65 5.74
C PRO A 12 31.81 -5.36 6.96
N PHE A 13 32.44 -4.87 8.03
CA PHE A 13 31.77 -4.02 9.01
C PHE A 13 32.19 -2.59 8.64
N VAL A 14 31.28 -1.62 8.80
CA VAL A 14 31.42 -0.21 8.39
C VAL A 14 31.06 0.04 6.92
N TRP A 15 29.78 0.32 6.66
CA TRP A 15 29.27 1.41 5.80
C TRP A 15 27.73 1.43 5.90
N VAL A 16 27.22 1.78 7.09
CA VAL A 16 25.83 2.28 7.29
C VAL A 16 25.83 3.61 8.09
N SER A 17 27.00 4.10 8.51
CA SER A 17 27.09 5.24 9.44
C SER A 17 27.11 6.63 8.79
N PHE A 18 26.61 6.81 7.55
CA PHE A 18 26.68 8.10 6.85
C PHE A 18 25.34 8.63 6.30
N LEU A 19 24.21 8.19 6.89
CA LEU A 19 22.86 8.72 6.59
C LEU A 19 22.13 9.28 7.82
N LEU A 20 22.87 9.64 8.87
CA LEU A 20 22.35 10.34 10.04
C LEU A 20 23.17 11.61 10.22
N ILE A 21 22.50 12.74 10.52
CA ILE A 21 22.99 14.12 10.62
C ILE A 21 22.81 14.84 9.26
N THR A 22 21.72 15.56 8.98
CA THR A 22 21.16 16.71 9.70
C THR A 22 19.64 16.84 9.47
N THR A 23 18.84 16.71 10.54
CA THR A 23 17.49 17.27 10.77
C THR A 23 16.93 16.57 12.02
N PRO A 24 16.06 17.19 12.83
CA PRO A 24 15.47 16.50 13.97
C PRO A 24 14.58 15.37 13.42
N ALA A 25 15.00 14.12 13.64
CA ALA A 25 14.26 12.94 13.19
C ALA A 25 12.99 12.77 14.02
N TRP A 26 11.85 13.20 13.46
CA TRP A 26 10.51 12.86 13.95
C TRP A 26 10.12 11.49 13.38
N GLY A 27 10.52 10.41 14.03
CA GLY A 27 9.99 9.08 13.67
C GLY A 27 10.84 7.92 14.14
N ILE A 28 10.30 7.15 15.07
CA ILE A 28 10.86 5.88 15.52
C ILE A 28 10.06 4.77 14.84
N PRO A 29 10.69 3.87 14.07
CA PRO A 29 9.99 2.69 13.59
C PRO A 29 9.64 1.80 14.78
N SER A 30 8.37 1.46 14.93
CA SER A 30 7.91 0.61 16.03
C SER A 30 8.43 -0.83 15.88
N PRO A 31 8.55 -1.60 16.97
CA PRO A 31 8.86 -3.03 16.91
C PRO A 31 7.90 -3.85 16.04
N ASP A 32 6.62 -3.45 16.01
CA ASP A 32 5.57 -4.05 15.17
C ASP A 32 5.85 -3.87 13.67
N LEU A 33 6.42 -2.71 13.28
CA LEU A 33 6.79 -2.40 11.90
C LEU A 33 7.66 -3.52 11.35
N LEU A 34 8.74 -3.91 12.06
CA LEU A 34 9.76 -4.81 11.52
C LEU A 34 9.47 -6.30 11.70
N ILE A 35 8.66 -6.68 12.69
CA ILE A 35 8.25 -8.07 12.87
C ILE A 35 7.28 -8.47 11.76
N ASN A 36 6.31 -7.61 11.45
CA ASN A 36 5.41 -7.80 10.31
C ASN A 36 6.07 -7.44 8.97
N PHE A 37 6.97 -6.44 8.89
CA PHE A 37 7.77 -6.19 7.67
C PHE A 37 8.64 -7.40 7.32
N SER A 38 9.25 -8.14 8.25
CA SER A 38 10.14 -9.23 7.81
C SER A 38 9.42 -10.32 6.98
N ALA A 39 8.12 -10.53 7.24
CA ALA A 39 7.26 -11.43 6.48
C ALA A 39 6.55 -10.73 5.30
N SER A 40 6.07 -9.49 5.49
CA SER A 40 5.34 -8.71 4.49
C SER A 40 6.23 -7.89 3.55
N ALA A 41 7.49 -7.60 3.89
CA ALA A 41 8.51 -6.97 3.04
C ALA A 41 9.09 -7.95 2.04
N ALA A 42 9.16 -9.25 2.36
CA ALA A 42 9.45 -10.28 1.36
C ALA A 42 8.30 -10.39 0.34
N GLN A 43 7.05 -10.18 0.80
CA GLN A 43 5.86 -10.11 -0.06
C GLN A 43 5.80 -8.79 -0.83
N LEU A 44 6.14 -7.64 -0.22
CA LEU A 44 6.21 -6.32 -0.86
C LEU A 44 7.35 -6.26 -1.86
N LEU A 45 8.55 -6.75 -1.53
CA LEU A 45 9.66 -6.86 -2.49
C LEU A 45 9.31 -7.85 -3.61
N GLY A 46 8.57 -8.92 -3.31
CA GLY A 46 8.03 -9.85 -4.31
C GLY A 46 6.91 -9.26 -5.18
N LEU A 47 6.04 -8.42 -4.61
CA LEU A 47 4.94 -7.77 -5.33
C LEU A 47 5.46 -6.57 -6.14
N LEU A 48 6.40 -5.79 -5.58
CA LEU A 48 7.15 -4.75 -6.29
C LEU A 48 8.02 -5.37 -7.37
N SER A 49 8.67 -6.52 -7.15
CA SER A 49 9.42 -7.18 -8.23
C SER A 49 8.50 -7.69 -9.34
N VAL A 50 7.27 -8.11 -9.02
CA VAL A 50 6.24 -8.49 -10.01
C VAL A 50 5.64 -7.27 -10.72
N MET A 51 5.37 -6.17 -10.01
CA MET A 51 4.83 -4.93 -10.61
C MET A 51 5.88 -4.20 -11.46
N VAL A 52 7.14 -4.15 -11.02
CA VAL A 52 8.27 -3.58 -11.77
C VAL A 52 8.69 -4.52 -12.90
N GLY A 53 8.67 -5.84 -12.67
CA GLY A 53 8.92 -6.85 -13.70
C GLY A 53 7.87 -6.83 -14.82
N GLY A 54 6.60 -6.54 -14.48
CA GLY A 54 5.53 -6.32 -15.44
C GLY A 54 5.73 -5.09 -16.33
N PHE A 55 6.46 -4.07 -15.85
CA PHE A 55 6.81 -2.89 -16.66
C PHE A 55 8.02 -3.14 -17.56
N ALA A 56 8.97 -3.98 -17.12
CA ALA A 56 10.13 -4.36 -17.94
C ALA A 56 9.78 -5.27 -19.13
N TYR A 57 8.70 -6.06 -19.03
CA TYR A 57 8.28 -6.97 -20.10
C TYR A 57 7.62 -6.28 -21.31
N ARG A 58 7.34 -4.97 -21.24
CA ARG A 58 6.94 -4.17 -22.42
C ARG A 58 8.12 -3.82 -23.35
N ALA A 59 9.37 -4.04 -22.92
CA ALA A 59 10.55 -3.91 -23.76
C ALA A 59 11.12 -5.32 -24.03
N GLY A 60 10.82 -5.86 -25.21
CA GLY A 60 11.13 -7.25 -25.56
C GLY A 60 12.63 -7.57 -25.55
N ALA A 61 13.01 -8.63 -24.83
CA ALA A 61 14.21 -9.42 -25.08
C ALA A 61 14.09 -10.79 -24.40
N HIS A 62 14.29 -11.87 -25.16
CA HIS A 62 14.35 -13.25 -24.67
C HIS A 62 15.64 -13.52 -23.84
N PRO A 63 15.63 -14.47 -22.89
CA PRO A 63 16.71 -14.62 -21.92
C PRO A 63 17.76 -15.67 -22.34
N ALA A 64 19.04 -15.39 -22.05
CA ALA A 64 20.11 -16.38 -22.05
C ALA A 64 21.01 -16.25 -20.80
N CYS A 65 21.12 -17.37 -20.08
CA CYS A 65 22.21 -17.85 -19.23
C CYS A 65 22.56 -17.18 -17.88
N ARG A 66 22.78 -18.06 -16.89
CA ARG A 66 22.87 -17.92 -15.42
C ARG A 66 24.03 -17.08 -14.85
N THR A 67 24.84 -16.39 -15.67
CA THR A 67 25.97 -15.57 -15.19
C THR A 67 25.56 -14.14 -14.79
N GLU A 68 24.33 -13.71 -15.09
CA GLU A 68 23.88 -12.33 -14.88
C GLU A 68 23.43 -11.97 -13.45
N ARG A 69 23.26 -12.94 -12.53
CA ARG A 69 22.68 -12.65 -11.20
C ARG A 69 23.51 -11.65 -10.37
N ARG A 70 24.85 -11.60 -10.54
CA ARG A 70 25.72 -10.60 -9.89
C ARG A 70 25.73 -9.24 -10.61
N ARG A 71 25.43 -9.23 -11.92
CA ARG A 71 25.33 -8.02 -12.76
C ARG A 71 23.98 -7.34 -12.55
N GLN A 72 22.91 -8.11 -12.38
CA GLN A 72 21.56 -7.64 -12.05
C GLN A 72 21.50 -6.90 -10.71
N TRP A 73 22.17 -7.37 -9.65
CA TRP A 73 22.22 -6.63 -8.37
C TRP A 73 22.91 -5.26 -8.50
N ARG A 74 23.91 -5.14 -9.38
CA ARG A 74 24.54 -3.85 -9.70
C ARG A 74 23.60 -2.93 -10.46
N TRP A 75 22.78 -3.47 -11.37
CA TRP A 75 21.75 -2.72 -12.09
C TRP A 75 20.59 -2.30 -11.20
N VAL A 76 20.16 -3.15 -10.26
CA VAL A 76 19.13 -2.81 -9.27
C VAL A 76 19.63 -1.72 -8.32
N PHE A 77 20.89 -1.81 -7.85
CA PHE A 77 21.48 -0.78 -6.99
C PHE A 77 21.69 0.54 -7.74
N ARG A 78 22.17 0.48 -8.99
CA ARG A 78 22.29 1.67 -9.87
C ARG A 78 20.92 2.25 -10.23
N GLY A 79 19.90 1.42 -10.43
CA GLY A 79 18.53 1.83 -10.68
C GLY A 79 17.88 2.47 -9.47
N ALA A 80 18.11 1.95 -8.26
CA ALA A 80 17.65 2.57 -7.01
C ALA A 80 18.36 3.91 -6.74
N LEU A 81 19.68 3.97 -6.98
CA LEU A 81 20.45 5.21 -6.88
C LEU A 81 20.00 6.25 -7.92
N LEU A 82 19.72 5.82 -9.16
CA LEU A 82 19.16 6.66 -10.21
C LEU A 82 17.75 7.13 -9.86
N GLY A 83 16.90 6.25 -9.32
CA GLY A 83 15.56 6.61 -8.84
C GLY A 83 15.60 7.63 -7.71
N LEU A 84 16.53 7.48 -6.75
CA LEU A 84 16.77 8.47 -5.70
C LEU A 84 17.27 9.79 -6.29
N ALA A 85 18.22 9.76 -7.21
CA ALA A 85 18.74 10.95 -7.88
C ALA A 85 17.66 11.67 -8.72
N VAL A 86 16.79 10.92 -9.40
CA VAL A 86 15.64 11.45 -10.13
C VAL A 86 14.61 12.04 -9.17
N SER A 87 14.35 11.41 -8.02
CA SER A 87 13.41 11.94 -7.01
C SER A 87 13.93 13.22 -6.34
N VAL A 88 15.23 13.28 -6.03
CA VAL A 88 15.89 14.51 -5.54
C VAL A 88 15.86 15.57 -6.64
N GLY A 89 16.19 15.20 -7.88
CA GLY A 89 16.12 16.08 -9.04
C GLY A 89 14.71 16.63 -9.28
N PHE A 90 13.68 15.82 -9.09
CA PHE A 90 12.28 16.24 -9.24
C PHE A 90 11.83 17.16 -8.12
N ASN A 91 12.25 16.93 -6.87
CA ASN A 91 12.01 17.85 -5.76
C ASN A 91 12.72 19.19 -5.97
N VAL A 92 13.98 19.15 -6.41
CA VAL A 92 14.73 20.37 -6.78
C VAL A 92 14.03 21.07 -7.93
N PHE A 93 13.60 20.34 -8.96
CA PHE A 93 12.88 20.89 -10.11
C PHE A 93 11.54 21.54 -9.71
N GLN A 94 10.76 20.91 -8.82
CA GLN A 94 9.52 21.51 -8.31
C GLN A 94 9.81 22.77 -7.48
N TYR A 95 10.82 22.74 -6.62
CA TYR A 95 11.23 23.91 -5.85
C TYR A 95 11.72 25.06 -6.73
N THR A 96 12.53 24.76 -7.76
CA THR A 96 12.98 25.77 -8.73
C THR A 96 11.82 26.28 -9.57
N GLN A 97 10.89 25.42 -10.00
CA GLN A 97 9.69 25.84 -10.73
C GLN A 97 8.81 26.78 -9.89
N GLN A 98 8.63 26.49 -8.60
CA GLN A 98 7.87 27.34 -7.70
C GLN A 98 8.56 28.70 -7.50
N LEU A 99 9.87 28.71 -7.24
CA LEU A 99 10.67 29.93 -7.16
C LEU A 99 10.66 30.73 -8.46
N ASP A 100 10.72 30.05 -9.61
CA ASP A 100 10.68 30.69 -10.92
C ASP A 100 9.31 31.29 -11.19
N GLU A 101 8.21 30.62 -10.80
CA GLU A 101 6.85 31.16 -10.93
C GLU A 101 6.61 32.34 -9.98
N GLU A 102 7.09 32.27 -8.73
CA GLU A 102 7.05 33.37 -7.76
C GLU A 102 7.84 34.59 -8.27
N ASN A 103 9.08 34.38 -8.72
CA ASN A 103 9.89 35.43 -9.34
C ASN A 103 9.25 35.98 -10.62
N ARG A 104 8.63 35.12 -11.43
CA ARG A 104 7.90 35.54 -12.64
C ARG A 104 6.72 36.41 -12.25
N ARG A 105 5.94 36.04 -11.23
CA ARG A 105 4.82 36.83 -10.71
C ARG A 105 5.28 38.22 -10.23
N LEU A 106 6.36 38.30 -9.45
CA LEU A 106 6.88 39.59 -8.99
C LEU A 106 7.44 40.44 -10.13
N ARG A 107 7.96 39.81 -11.19
CA ARG A 107 8.45 40.47 -12.40
C ARG A 107 7.34 40.85 -13.38
N LEU A 108 6.16 40.21 -13.36
CA LEU A 108 5.04 40.53 -14.27
C LEU A 108 4.57 41.98 -14.09
N ASN A 109 4.65 42.55 -12.88
CA ASN A 109 4.37 43.98 -12.63
C ASN A 109 5.47 44.93 -13.16
N LEU A 110 6.61 44.40 -13.58
CA LEU A 110 7.68 45.15 -14.26
C LEU A 110 7.50 45.15 -15.79
N ILE A 111 6.61 44.31 -16.33
CA ILE A 111 6.33 44.21 -17.77
C ILE A 111 5.29 45.26 -18.15
N ARG A 112 5.58 46.01 -19.21
CA ARG A 112 4.87 47.21 -19.65
C ARG A 112 3.51 46.86 -20.25
N PRO A 113 2.45 47.52 -19.80
CA PRO A 113 1.27 47.73 -20.61
C PRO A 113 1.34 49.07 -21.37
N SER A 114 1.03 49.09 -22.67
CA SER A 114 1.03 50.25 -23.58
C SER A 114 -0.31 50.41 -24.30
N VAL A 115 -0.65 51.63 -24.73
CA VAL A 115 -1.70 51.82 -25.74
C VAL A 115 -1.02 51.83 -27.11
N GLU A 116 -1.33 50.82 -27.91
CA GLU A 116 -0.84 50.71 -29.28
C GLU A 116 -2.05 50.70 -30.22
N GLU A 117 -2.08 51.63 -31.19
CA GLU A 117 -3.13 51.70 -32.22
C GLU A 117 -4.57 51.76 -31.65
N GLY A 118 -4.76 52.45 -30.51
CA GLY A 118 -6.07 52.59 -29.87
C GLY A 118 -6.54 51.37 -29.07
N ARG A 119 -5.73 50.31 -28.96
CA ARG A 119 -5.98 49.18 -28.05
C ARG A 119 -5.21 49.35 -26.75
N GLN A 120 -5.91 49.18 -25.63
CA GLN A 120 -5.29 49.15 -24.31
C GLN A 120 -4.62 47.80 -24.09
N VAL A 121 -3.31 47.82 -23.86
CA VAL A 121 -2.59 46.75 -23.17
C VAL A 121 -2.31 47.32 -21.78
N GLY A 122 -2.96 46.78 -20.74
CA GLY A 122 -2.91 47.15 -19.29
C GLY A 122 -2.98 48.65 -18.90
N ASP A 123 -2.29 49.07 -17.81
CA ASP A 123 -2.56 50.33 -17.08
C ASP A 123 -2.25 51.61 -17.88
N VAL A 124 -3.32 52.38 -18.14
CA VAL A 124 -3.41 53.57 -19.00
C VAL A 124 -3.34 54.90 -18.25
N SER A 125 -3.05 54.89 -16.95
CA SER A 125 -3.16 56.08 -16.10
C SER A 125 -2.08 57.16 -16.33
N LEU A 126 -1.05 56.90 -17.16
CA LEU A 126 0.07 57.83 -17.41
C LEU A 126 0.12 58.39 -18.83
N LYS A 127 0.21 59.72 -18.92
CA LYS A 127 0.55 60.46 -20.15
C LYS A 127 2.03 60.24 -20.49
N THR A 128 2.35 59.24 -21.29
CA THR A 128 3.69 59.04 -21.88
C THR A 128 3.55 58.89 -23.38
N LEU A 129 4.43 59.53 -24.16
CA LEU A 129 4.48 59.33 -25.61
C LEU A 129 5.03 57.92 -25.91
N SER A 130 4.23 57.10 -26.59
CA SER A 130 4.66 55.85 -27.19
C SER A 130 5.78 56.09 -28.21
N PHE A 131 6.51 55.04 -28.57
CA PHE A 131 7.59 55.19 -29.56
C PHE A 131 7.07 55.66 -30.92
N SER A 132 5.91 55.14 -31.35
CA SER A 132 5.24 55.56 -32.59
C SER A 132 4.80 57.02 -32.54
N GLU A 133 4.30 57.50 -31.40
CA GLU A 133 3.96 58.93 -31.22
C GLU A 133 5.23 59.80 -31.21
N GLN A 134 6.33 59.34 -30.60
CA GLN A 134 7.60 60.06 -30.64
C GLN A 134 8.13 60.20 -32.08
N LEU A 135 7.99 59.17 -32.92
CA LEU A 135 8.38 59.22 -34.33
C LEU A 135 7.63 60.30 -35.13
N GLN A 136 6.37 60.56 -34.77
CA GLN A 136 5.52 61.56 -35.44
C GLN A 136 5.59 62.94 -34.78
N HIS A 137 6.31 63.06 -33.66
CA HIS A 137 6.32 64.28 -32.86
C HIS A 137 7.17 65.37 -33.51
N PRO A 138 6.66 66.62 -33.69
CA PRO A 138 7.37 67.67 -34.44
C PRO A 138 8.68 68.11 -33.79
N LEU A 139 8.84 67.97 -32.47
CA LEU A 139 10.06 68.27 -31.72
C LEU A 139 11.03 67.08 -31.58
N GLY A 140 10.68 65.91 -32.10
CA GLY A 140 11.53 64.72 -32.06
C GLY A 140 12.62 64.74 -33.13
N ILE A 141 13.82 64.24 -32.81
CA ILE A 141 14.90 64.00 -33.77
C ILE A 141 15.36 62.54 -33.73
N GLY A 142 15.80 62.04 -34.89
CA GLY A 142 16.31 60.67 -35.02
C GLY A 142 17.70 60.48 -34.39
N THR A 143 18.01 59.23 -34.03
CA THR A 143 19.35 58.84 -33.56
C THR A 143 20.42 58.94 -34.66
N ASP A 144 20.03 58.70 -35.91
CA ASP A 144 20.84 58.88 -37.12
C ASP A 144 21.13 60.37 -37.40
N GLU A 145 20.16 61.24 -37.20
CA GLU A 145 20.31 62.68 -37.38
C GLU A 145 21.26 63.27 -36.35
N LEU A 146 21.08 62.93 -35.06
CA LEU A 146 21.99 63.37 -34.00
C LEU A 146 23.42 62.87 -34.22
N ALA A 147 23.60 61.61 -34.66
CA ALA A 147 24.92 61.07 -34.97
C ALA A 147 25.61 61.84 -36.10
N ARG A 148 24.90 62.14 -37.19
CA ARG A 148 25.44 62.97 -38.28
C ARG A 148 25.83 64.38 -37.82
N TRP A 149 25.05 64.99 -36.93
CA TRP A 149 25.41 66.32 -36.41
C TRP A 149 26.65 66.30 -35.52
N LEU A 150 26.83 65.24 -34.72
CA LEU A 150 28.04 65.03 -33.92
C LEU A 150 29.28 64.83 -34.80
N GLU A 151 29.18 64.06 -35.89
CA GLU A 151 30.28 63.81 -36.83
C GLU A 151 30.67 65.07 -37.64
N THR A 152 29.70 65.91 -37.98
CA THR A 152 29.92 67.15 -38.76
C THR A 152 30.39 68.34 -37.93
N GLY A 153 30.48 68.20 -36.60
CA GLY A 153 30.98 69.24 -35.69
C GLY A 153 30.08 70.46 -35.57
N GLN A 154 28.77 70.33 -35.82
CA GLN A 154 27.84 71.46 -35.66
C GLN A 154 27.78 71.92 -34.19
N PRO A 155 27.67 73.23 -33.92
CA PRO A 155 27.52 73.74 -32.55
C PRO A 155 26.13 73.37 -32.00
N LEU A 156 26.06 72.24 -31.29
CA LEU A 156 24.87 71.75 -30.62
C LEU A 156 24.98 71.89 -29.11
N ASN A 157 23.89 72.29 -28.48
CA ASN A 157 23.78 72.28 -27.03
C ASN A 157 23.12 70.97 -26.58
N LEU A 158 23.93 69.96 -26.27
CA LEU A 158 23.45 68.65 -25.82
C LEU A 158 23.30 68.64 -24.30
N ILE A 159 22.08 68.41 -23.81
CA ILE A 159 21.80 68.40 -22.38
C ILE A 159 21.18 67.06 -21.98
N ASP A 160 21.91 66.31 -21.16
CA ASP A 160 21.42 65.10 -20.51
C ASP A 160 20.62 65.46 -19.26
N ILE A 161 19.32 65.14 -19.29
CA ILE A 161 18.38 65.43 -18.20
C ILE A 161 18.04 64.22 -17.32
N ARG A 162 18.83 63.15 -17.41
CA ARG A 162 18.70 61.97 -16.57
C ARG A 162 19.07 62.26 -15.11
N GLU A 163 18.81 61.31 -14.23
CA GLU A 163 19.29 61.37 -12.84
C GLU A 163 20.82 61.16 -12.81
N PRO A 164 21.56 61.75 -11.85
CA PRO A 164 23.02 61.61 -11.77
C PRO A 164 23.49 60.15 -11.81
N GLU A 165 22.74 59.28 -11.13
CA GLU A 165 23.02 57.85 -11.05
C GLU A 165 22.96 57.12 -12.40
N GLU A 166 22.16 57.65 -13.35
CA GLU A 166 22.08 57.13 -14.72
C GLU A 166 23.27 57.59 -15.56
N VAL A 167 23.75 58.82 -15.33
CA VAL A 167 24.86 59.42 -16.08
C VAL A 167 26.21 58.82 -15.66
N GLU A 168 26.34 58.38 -14.41
CA GLU A 168 27.51 57.62 -13.92
C GLU A 168 27.83 56.35 -14.73
N LYS A 169 26.87 55.85 -15.51
CA LYS A 169 27.06 54.66 -16.37
C LYS A 169 27.61 55.00 -17.74
N GLY A 170 27.41 56.22 -18.21
CA GLY A 170 27.88 56.70 -19.49
C GLY A 170 26.95 57.76 -20.06
N ARG A 171 27.48 58.58 -20.94
CA ARG A 171 26.76 59.69 -21.59
C ARG A 171 27.13 59.82 -23.06
N ILE A 172 26.26 60.44 -23.85
CA ILE A 172 26.57 60.79 -25.24
C ILE A 172 27.71 61.82 -25.22
N PRO A 173 28.76 61.66 -26.04
CA PRO A 173 29.91 62.55 -26.03
C PRO A 173 29.53 64.03 -26.17
N GLY A 174 30.17 64.90 -25.41
CA GLY A 174 29.91 66.34 -25.42
C GLY A 174 28.60 66.80 -24.76
N SER A 175 27.84 65.90 -24.11
CA SER A 175 26.63 66.27 -23.38
C SER A 175 26.89 66.84 -21.98
N TRP A 176 26.17 67.92 -21.63
CA TRP A 176 26.15 68.50 -20.30
C TRP A 176 25.05 67.88 -19.45
N HIS A 177 25.33 67.56 -18.19
CA HIS A 177 24.33 66.96 -17.30
C HIS A 177 23.70 68.00 -16.36
N ILE A 178 22.38 67.94 -16.24
CA ILE A 178 21.57 68.64 -15.23
C ILE A 178 20.29 67.83 -15.00
N ARG A 179 19.77 67.71 -13.79
CA ARG A 179 18.53 66.94 -13.60
C ARG A 179 17.33 67.66 -14.21
N TYR A 180 16.36 66.89 -14.72
CA TYR A 180 15.05 67.37 -15.18
C TYR A 180 14.43 68.50 -14.32
N PRO A 181 14.24 68.33 -12.99
CA PRO A 181 13.61 69.37 -12.16
C PRO A 181 14.48 70.62 -11.99
N ASP A 182 15.80 70.48 -12.03
CA ASP A 182 16.73 71.60 -11.86
C ASP A 182 16.79 72.44 -13.13
N LEU A 183 16.85 71.80 -14.31
CA LEU A 183 16.80 72.50 -15.59
C LEU A 183 15.47 73.24 -15.76
N ARG A 184 14.35 72.61 -15.37
CA ARG A 184 13.02 73.25 -15.41
C ARG A 184 12.95 74.51 -14.55
N ARG A 185 13.67 74.56 -13.42
CA ARG A 185 13.67 75.70 -12.48
C ARG A 185 14.67 76.79 -12.86
N GLN A 186 15.77 76.43 -13.53
CA GLN A 186 16.83 77.35 -13.93
C GLN A 186 17.24 77.14 -15.41
N PRO A 187 16.33 77.41 -16.37
CA PRO A 187 16.59 77.12 -17.78
C PRO A 187 17.78 77.91 -18.33
N GLU A 188 17.89 79.20 -18.00
CA GLU A 188 18.99 80.10 -18.41
C GLU A 188 20.40 79.60 -18.10
N ARG A 189 20.56 78.62 -17.19
CA ARG A 189 21.88 78.06 -16.86
C ARG A 189 22.50 77.31 -18.03
N LEU A 190 21.68 76.62 -18.83
CA LEU A 190 22.14 75.77 -19.93
C LEU A 190 21.37 75.99 -21.24
N LEU A 191 20.15 76.55 -21.22
CA LEU A 191 19.41 76.93 -22.42
C LEU A 191 19.73 78.40 -22.78
N LYS A 192 20.36 78.60 -23.94
CA LYS A 192 20.61 79.94 -24.50
C LYS A 192 19.59 80.24 -25.60
N PRO A 193 18.96 81.44 -25.62
CA PRO A 193 18.07 81.83 -26.71
C PRO A 193 18.77 81.73 -28.07
N GLY A 194 18.13 81.06 -29.04
CA GLY A 194 18.66 80.85 -30.40
C GLY A 194 19.70 79.73 -30.57
N ALA A 195 20.15 79.09 -29.49
CA ALA A 195 21.02 77.91 -29.59
C ALA A 195 20.17 76.64 -29.80
N ARG A 196 20.49 75.86 -30.84
CA ARG A 196 19.87 74.55 -31.09
C ARG A 196 20.20 73.60 -29.94
N THR A 197 19.20 73.31 -29.13
CA THR A 197 19.35 72.48 -27.93
C THR A 197 18.68 71.13 -28.13
N VAL A 198 19.39 70.06 -27.79
CA VAL A 198 18.86 68.69 -27.82
C VAL A 198 18.85 68.14 -26.39
N LEU A 199 17.66 67.85 -25.87
CA LEU A 199 17.50 67.20 -24.57
C LEU A 199 17.55 65.69 -24.71
N LEU A 200 18.35 65.07 -23.84
CA LEU A 200 18.60 63.64 -23.83
C LEU A 200 18.05 63.03 -22.54
N CYS A 201 17.29 61.95 -22.67
CA CYS A 201 16.91 61.12 -21.54
C CYS A 201 16.91 59.64 -21.95
N PHE A 202 16.63 58.74 -21.00
CA PHE A 202 16.73 57.31 -21.27
C PHE A 202 15.83 56.82 -22.43
N SER A 203 14.53 57.14 -22.43
CA SER A 203 13.54 56.60 -23.39
C SER A 203 12.85 57.67 -24.26
N GLY A 204 13.36 58.91 -24.28
CA GLY A 204 12.72 60.06 -24.94
C GLY A 204 11.62 60.78 -24.14
N ASN A 205 10.96 60.11 -23.18
CA ASN A 205 9.77 60.65 -22.48
C ASN A 205 10.02 61.84 -21.53
N ARG A 206 11.16 61.87 -20.81
CA ARG A 206 11.49 63.02 -19.94
C ARG A 206 11.83 64.24 -20.79
N SER A 207 12.57 64.02 -21.87
CA SER A 207 13.06 65.07 -22.75
C SER A 207 11.96 65.63 -23.64
N SER A 208 10.99 64.82 -24.07
CA SER A 208 9.84 65.30 -24.84
C SER A 208 8.98 66.25 -24.03
N GLU A 209 8.58 65.85 -22.81
CA GLU A 209 7.78 66.69 -21.90
C GLU A 209 8.47 68.03 -21.61
N LEU A 210 9.79 68.00 -21.36
CA LEU A 210 10.52 69.20 -21.04
C LEU A 210 10.74 70.10 -22.27
N CYS A 211 10.93 69.50 -23.46
CA CYS A 211 11.03 70.29 -24.69
C CYS A 211 9.73 70.97 -25.07
N GLU A 212 8.57 70.32 -24.91
CA GLU A 212 7.27 70.98 -25.08
C GLU A 212 7.16 72.20 -24.16
N TYR A 213 7.46 72.02 -22.86
CA TYR A 213 7.43 73.09 -21.87
C TYR A 213 8.33 74.28 -22.23
N PHE A 214 9.52 74.04 -22.78
CA PHE A 214 10.44 75.10 -23.17
C PHE A 214 10.15 75.70 -24.56
N HIS A 215 9.59 74.91 -25.47
CA HIS A 215 9.18 75.39 -26.79
C HIS A 215 8.06 76.44 -26.67
N GLU A 216 7.08 76.20 -25.79
CA GLU A 216 6.04 77.19 -25.43
C GLU A 216 6.62 78.51 -24.88
N ARG A 217 7.85 78.49 -24.39
CA ARG A 217 8.56 79.63 -23.79
C ARG A 217 9.62 80.22 -24.71
N GLY A 218 9.65 79.81 -25.98
CA GLY A 218 10.49 80.40 -27.03
C GLY A 218 11.91 79.83 -27.13
N TYR A 219 12.21 78.71 -26.48
CA TYR A 219 13.50 78.02 -26.65
C TYR A 219 13.45 77.01 -27.81
N ASP A 220 14.53 76.93 -28.60
CA ASP A 220 14.70 75.91 -29.65
C ASP A 220 15.18 74.59 -29.04
N CYS A 221 14.21 73.75 -28.64
CA CYS A 221 14.42 72.48 -27.96
C CYS A 221 13.92 71.30 -28.80
N ARG A 222 14.80 70.34 -29.05
CA ARG A 222 14.49 69.04 -29.66
C ARG A 222 14.77 67.91 -28.67
N PHE A 223 14.07 66.79 -28.78
CA PHE A 223 14.38 65.61 -27.98
C PHE A 223 14.75 64.42 -28.86
N LEU A 224 15.63 63.56 -28.34
CA LEU A 224 16.05 62.35 -29.04
C LEU A 224 14.96 61.28 -28.98
N ILE A 225 14.43 60.88 -30.14
CA ILE A 225 13.41 59.83 -30.27
C ILE A 225 14.00 58.49 -29.82
N GLY A 226 13.32 57.83 -28.88
CA GLY A 226 13.80 56.60 -28.26
C GLY A 226 14.97 56.79 -27.27
N GLY A 227 15.50 58.01 -27.12
CA GLY A 227 16.52 58.36 -26.13
C GLY A 227 17.80 57.51 -26.20
N TYR A 228 18.46 57.37 -25.04
CA TYR A 228 19.63 56.50 -24.88
C TYR A 228 19.33 55.03 -25.17
N GLU A 229 18.11 54.55 -24.87
CA GLU A 229 17.71 53.17 -25.09
C GLU A 229 17.89 52.78 -26.57
N LYS A 230 17.42 53.64 -27.49
CA LYS A 230 17.62 53.45 -28.93
C LYS A 230 19.08 53.69 -29.36
N TRP A 231 19.73 54.70 -28.79
CA TRP A 231 21.15 54.99 -29.09
C TRP A 231 22.07 53.80 -28.80
N ILE A 232 21.85 53.13 -27.66
CA ILE A 232 22.57 51.93 -27.23
C ILE A 232 22.19 50.74 -28.11
N ALA A 233 20.90 50.53 -28.38
CA ALA A 233 20.44 49.44 -29.24
C ALA A 233 21.03 49.51 -30.66
N GLU A 234 21.36 50.71 -31.14
CA GLU A 234 22.04 50.96 -32.42
C GLU A 234 23.57 50.88 -32.32
N ASN A 235 24.14 50.43 -31.18
CA ASN A 235 25.58 50.30 -30.92
C ASN A 235 26.38 51.60 -31.16
N ARG A 236 25.81 52.76 -30.82
CA ARG A 236 26.45 54.06 -31.00
C ARG A 236 27.38 54.41 -29.83
N PRO A 237 28.43 55.23 -30.05
CA PRO A 237 29.47 55.50 -29.03
C PRO A 237 28.93 56.28 -27.83
N LEU A 238 29.53 56.01 -26.66
CA LEU A 238 29.27 56.69 -25.39
C LEU A 238 30.59 57.04 -24.69
N GLU A 239 30.64 58.19 -24.03
CA GLU A 239 31.65 58.50 -23.02
C GLU A 239 31.34 57.70 -21.75
N MET A 240 32.19 56.72 -21.43
CA MET A 240 32.05 55.84 -20.27
C MET A 240 32.95 56.30 -19.13
N ALA A 241 32.54 56.03 -17.88
CA ALA A 241 33.47 56.04 -16.75
C ALA A 241 34.47 54.87 -16.90
N GLU A 242 35.74 55.10 -16.55
CA GLU A 242 36.83 54.12 -16.71
C GLU A 242 36.46 52.71 -16.16
N GLY A 243 36.66 51.67 -16.98
CA GLY A 243 36.54 50.27 -16.57
C GLY A 243 35.18 49.58 -16.70
N ARG A 244 34.23 50.06 -17.53
CA ARG A 244 32.89 49.46 -17.69
C ARG A 244 32.54 49.04 -19.13
N SER A 245 31.86 47.90 -19.29
CA SER A 245 31.43 47.31 -20.58
C SER A 245 30.14 47.96 -21.12
N PRO A 246 29.96 48.09 -22.46
CA PRO A 246 28.74 48.62 -23.09
C PRO A 246 27.44 47.84 -22.80
N ASP A 247 27.53 46.54 -22.48
CA ASP A 247 26.37 45.64 -22.44
C ASP A 247 25.40 45.88 -21.26
N THR A 248 25.75 46.76 -20.32
CA THR A 248 25.05 46.94 -19.01
C THR A 248 24.68 48.41 -18.69
N LEU A 249 24.41 49.23 -19.72
CA LEU A 249 24.02 50.64 -19.55
C LEU A 249 22.54 50.89 -19.20
N SER A 250 21.69 49.86 -19.25
CA SER A 250 20.30 49.91 -18.79
C SER A 250 20.16 49.88 -17.26
N ASP A 251 21.28 49.83 -16.52
CA ASP A 251 21.30 49.43 -15.12
C ASP A 251 22.13 50.39 -14.23
N LEU A 252 21.60 50.75 -13.07
CA LEU A 252 22.22 51.68 -12.11
C LEU A 252 23.50 51.09 -11.49
N PRO A 253 24.38 51.89 -10.85
CA PRO A 253 25.45 51.38 -10.01
C PRO A 253 24.94 50.32 -9.03
N ASP A 254 25.76 49.32 -8.73
CA ASP A 254 25.34 48.24 -7.83
C ASP A 254 25.30 48.72 -6.37
N TYR A 255 24.34 48.20 -5.59
CA TYR A 255 24.15 48.52 -4.17
C TYR A 255 23.37 47.41 -3.44
N PRO A 256 23.46 47.32 -2.10
CA PRO A 256 22.75 46.29 -1.34
C PRO A 256 21.25 46.27 -1.63
N ASN A 257 20.69 45.08 -1.85
CA ASN A 257 19.27 44.86 -2.11
C ASN A 257 18.70 45.55 -3.38
N LYS A 258 19.55 45.96 -4.34
CA LYS A 258 19.13 46.53 -5.62
C LYS A 258 18.09 45.68 -6.37
N ASP A 259 18.33 44.37 -6.44
CA ASP A 259 17.50 43.43 -7.19
C ASP A 259 16.50 42.66 -6.31
N VAL A 260 16.39 43.04 -5.03
CA VAL A 260 15.42 42.42 -4.11
C VAL A 260 14.02 42.97 -4.40
N LEU A 261 13.14 42.08 -4.86
CA LEU A 261 11.70 42.31 -4.97
C LEU A 261 11.03 41.62 -3.78
N LEU A 262 10.28 42.39 -2.99
CA LEU A 262 9.62 41.90 -1.79
C LEU A 262 8.18 41.46 -2.10
N GLU A 263 7.78 40.34 -1.53
CA GLU A 263 6.40 39.89 -1.54
C GLU A 263 5.56 40.53 -0.44
N THR A 264 4.24 40.54 -0.59
CA THR A 264 3.29 41.07 0.40
C THR A 264 3.53 40.47 1.80
N ALA A 265 3.78 39.16 1.91
CA ALA A 265 4.04 38.50 3.19
C ALA A 265 5.32 39.03 3.88
N GLN A 266 6.40 39.17 3.11
CA GLN A 266 7.68 39.70 3.60
C GLN A 266 7.54 41.15 4.04
N VAL A 267 6.82 41.98 3.26
CA VAL A 267 6.57 43.37 3.61
C VAL A 267 5.73 43.49 4.88
N VAL A 268 4.67 42.69 5.03
CA VAL A 268 3.84 42.67 6.26
C VAL A 268 4.67 42.26 7.47
N GLU A 269 5.55 41.26 7.34
CA GLU A 269 6.47 40.85 8.41
C GLU A 269 7.42 42.00 8.79
N ARG A 270 8.07 42.64 7.82
CA ARG A 270 9.02 43.74 8.05
C ARG A 270 8.36 44.97 8.65
N VAL A 271 7.15 45.30 8.23
CA VAL A 271 6.36 46.40 8.82
C VAL A 271 5.96 46.07 10.27
N ARG A 272 5.60 44.82 10.58
CA ARG A 272 5.24 44.42 11.95
C ARG A 272 6.41 44.31 12.90
N LYS A 273 7.52 43.72 12.44
CA LYS A 273 8.69 43.39 13.25
C LYS A 273 9.65 44.57 13.37
N ASP A 274 9.95 45.20 12.25
CA ASP A 274 11.02 46.20 12.14
C ASP A 274 10.46 47.63 11.99
N ASN A 275 9.13 47.80 12.02
CA ASN A 275 8.44 49.07 11.78
C ASN A 275 8.89 49.77 10.48
N ALA A 276 9.10 48.98 9.42
CA ALA A 276 9.64 49.46 8.14
C ALA A 276 8.87 50.68 7.59
N LEU A 277 9.60 51.64 7.01
CA LEU A 277 9.05 52.86 6.43
C LEU A 277 8.82 52.68 4.93
N PHE A 278 7.61 53.01 4.46
CA PHE A 278 7.34 53.13 3.03
C PHE A 278 7.75 54.50 2.50
N VAL A 279 8.52 54.55 1.42
CA VAL A 279 8.88 55.80 0.73
C VAL A 279 8.41 55.73 -0.72
N ASP A 280 7.33 56.44 -1.02
CA ASP A 280 6.67 56.46 -2.32
C ASP A 280 7.22 57.59 -3.20
N VAL A 281 7.80 57.22 -4.33
CA VAL A 281 8.49 58.15 -5.26
C VAL A 281 7.59 58.71 -6.37
N ARG A 282 6.30 58.38 -6.38
CA ARG A 282 5.34 58.89 -7.38
C ARG A 282 5.03 60.36 -7.17
N TYR A 283 4.47 60.99 -8.19
CA TYR A 283 4.03 62.39 -8.12
C TYR A 283 2.95 62.57 -7.03
N PRO A 284 2.85 63.77 -6.40
CA PRO A 284 1.88 64.01 -5.34
C PRO A 284 0.44 63.65 -5.71
N GLY A 285 -0.01 63.96 -6.93
CA GLY A 285 -1.36 63.59 -7.38
C GLY A 285 -1.62 62.08 -7.46
N ASP A 286 -0.61 61.26 -7.77
CA ASP A 286 -0.73 59.80 -7.79
C ASP A 286 -0.70 59.22 -6.36
N PHE A 287 0.06 59.86 -5.47
CA PHE A 287 0.12 59.54 -4.05
C PHE A 287 -1.21 59.84 -3.35
N ASP A 288 -1.80 61.01 -3.63
CA ASP A 288 -3.07 61.46 -3.05
C ASP A 288 -4.26 60.61 -3.50
N ARG A 289 -4.22 60.05 -4.72
CA ARG A 289 -5.22 59.09 -5.23
C ARG A 289 -5.24 57.77 -4.44
N GLY A 290 -4.12 57.40 -3.83
CA GLY A 290 -4.00 56.19 -3.04
C GLY A 290 -2.53 55.81 -2.81
N HIS A 291 -2.18 55.56 -1.55
CA HIS A 291 -0.83 55.17 -1.13
C HIS A 291 -0.91 54.20 0.06
N LEU A 292 0.20 53.50 0.32
CA LEU A 292 0.31 52.62 1.49
C LEU A 292 0.20 53.41 2.80
N PRO A 293 -0.46 52.87 3.84
CA PRO A 293 -0.62 53.56 5.12
C PRO A 293 0.73 53.99 5.74
N GLY A 294 0.84 55.27 6.10
CA GLY A 294 2.04 55.83 6.72
C GLY A 294 3.24 56.00 5.76
N ALA A 295 3.02 55.88 4.44
CA ALA A 295 4.06 56.14 3.45
C ALA A 295 4.45 57.62 3.40
N VAL A 296 5.73 57.89 3.16
CA VAL A 296 6.26 59.24 2.94
C VAL A 296 6.38 59.47 1.44
N ASN A 297 5.78 60.55 0.93
CA ASN A 297 5.92 60.91 -0.48
C ASN A 297 7.22 61.69 -0.74
N LEU A 298 8.08 61.14 -1.61
CA LEU A 298 9.36 61.72 -1.99
C LEU A 298 9.52 61.68 -3.53
N PRO A 299 8.83 62.57 -4.26
CA PRO A 299 8.76 62.53 -5.72
C PRO A 299 10.08 62.99 -6.37
N ILE A 300 11.01 62.04 -6.59
CA ILE A 300 12.36 62.30 -7.11
C ILE A 300 12.34 63.17 -8.38
N ARG A 301 11.47 62.84 -9.34
CA ARG A 301 11.35 63.57 -10.63
C ARG A 301 10.81 65.00 -10.50
N LYS A 302 10.07 65.31 -9.43
CA LYS A 302 9.48 66.64 -9.19
C LYS A 302 10.38 67.54 -8.34
N LEU A 303 11.14 66.96 -7.41
CA LEU A 303 11.93 67.70 -6.43
C LEU A 303 13.29 68.16 -7.03
N PRO A 304 13.59 69.48 -6.97
CA PRO A 304 14.93 69.99 -7.26
C PRO A 304 15.97 69.36 -6.34
N SER A 305 17.22 69.28 -6.79
CA SER A 305 18.29 68.55 -6.09
C SER A 305 18.48 68.95 -4.64
N ALA A 306 18.53 70.25 -4.35
CA ALA A 306 18.73 70.75 -2.99
C ALA A 306 17.59 70.32 -2.04
N GLU A 307 16.35 70.33 -2.52
CA GLU A 307 15.19 69.95 -1.73
C GLU A 307 15.11 68.42 -1.56
N LEU A 308 15.42 67.67 -2.62
CA LEU A 308 15.46 66.20 -2.59
C LEU A 308 16.49 65.69 -1.56
N GLU A 309 17.71 66.23 -1.59
CA GLU A 309 18.77 65.88 -0.63
C GLU A 309 18.39 66.21 0.81
N SER A 310 17.76 67.38 1.03
CA SER A 310 17.27 67.78 2.35
C SER A 310 16.22 66.78 2.87
N ARG A 311 15.22 66.42 2.04
CA ARG A 311 14.17 65.48 2.42
C ARG A 311 14.68 64.05 2.64
N LEU A 312 15.65 63.58 1.84
CA LEU A 312 16.29 62.27 2.03
C LEU A 312 17.02 62.20 3.38
N ARG A 313 17.70 63.27 3.78
CA ARG A 313 18.39 63.35 5.08
C ARG A 313 17.44 63.49 6.27
N ALA A 314 16.21 63.94 6.04
CA ALA A 314 15.18 64.06 7.07
C ALA A 314 14.40 62.76 7.34
N LEU A 315 14.62 61.70 6.55
CA LEU A 315 14.00 60.40 6.80
C LEU A 315 14.53 59.77 8.11
N PRO A 316 13.69 59.03 8.87
CA PRO A 316 14.13 58.35 10.08
C PRO A 316 15.13 57.23 9.76
N LYS A 317 16.34 57.31 10.31
CA LYS A 317 17.44 56.34 10.07
C LYS A 317 17.31 55.04 10.85
N ASP A 318 16.51 55.03 11.91
CA ASP A 318 16.26 53.88 12.79
C ASP A 318 15.29 52.85 12.19
N ARG A 319 14.63 53.19 11.08
CA ARG A 319 13.62 52.36 10.43
C ARG A 319 14.13 51.90 9.05
N PRO A 320 14.06 50.60 8.75
CA PRO A 320 14.42 50.12 7.43
C PRO A 320 13.41 50.61 6.38
N VAL A 321 13.87 50.88 5.16
CA VAL A 321 13.08 51.52 4.10
C VAL A 321 12.67 50.51 3.03
N ILE A 322 11.39 50.55 2.67
CA ILE A 322 10.81 49.79 1.55
C ILE A 322 10.24 50.80 0.55
N ALA A 323 10.57 50.62 -0.73
CA ALA A 323 10.02 51.45 -1.80
C ALA A 323 8.89 50.71 -2.55
N PRO A 324 7.64 51.17 -2.49
CA PRO A 324 6.55 50.58 -3.26
C PRO A 324 6.64 50.95 -4.75
N CYS A 325 6.46 49.94 -5.58
CA CYS A 325 6.51 50.00 -7.03
C CYS A 325 5.11 49.75 -7.57
N TYR A 326 4.43 50.81 -8.00
CA TYR A 326 3.08 50.71 -8.57
C TYR A 326 3.12 50.55 -10.09
N ASP A 327 4.20 50.99 -10.71
CA ASP A 327 4.44 50.92 -12.16
C ASP A 327 5.95 50.81 -12.44
N LYS A 328 6.34 50.57 -13.70
CA LYS A 328 7.75 50.47 -14.11
C LYS A 328 8.56 51.75 -13.79
N ARG A 329 7.92 52.93 -13.85
CA ARG A 329 8.58 54.24 -13.66
C ARG A 329 8.92 54.49 -12.18
N SER A 330 7.94 54.34 -11.30
CA SER A 330 8.10 54.35 -9.85
C SER A 330 9.05 53.26 -9.39
N CYS A 331 9.05 52.09 -10.03
CA CYS A 331 10.03 51.04 -9.75
C CYS A 331 11.47 51.44 -10.09
N PHE A 332 11.67 52.12 -11.23
CA PHE A 332 12.97 52.66 -11.59
C PHE A 332 13.43 53.76 -10.61
N TYR A 333 12.55 54.73 -10.29
CA TYR A 333 12.86 55.75 -9.29
C TYR A 333 13.06 55.15 -7.88
N ALA A 334 12.42 54.03 -7.57
CA ALA A 334 12.65 53.29 -6.33
C ALA A 334 14.05 52.67 -6.30
N GLN A 335 14.61 52.27 -7.45
CA GLN A 335 16.02 51.85 -7.49
C GLN A 335 16.98 53.03 -7.29
N ILE A 336 16.67 54.19 -7.87
CA ILE A 336 17.46 55.42 -7.65
C ILE A 336 17.40 55.81 -6.16
N LEU A 337 16.21 55.73 -5.56
CA LEU A 337 16.01 55.93 -4.14
C LEU A 337 16.88 54.96 -3.33
N GLY A 338 16.84 53.67 -3.63
CA GLY A 338 17.64 52.64 -2.96
C GLY A 338 19.14 52.93 -3.00
N LEU A 339 19.65 53.35 -4.17
CA LEU A 339 21.06 53.74 -4.32
C LEU A 339 21.42 54.98 -3.48
N ARG A 340 20.57 56.02 -3.49
CA ARG A 340 20.81 57.23 -2.68
C ARG A 340 20.74 56.96 -1.18
N LEU A 341 19.75 56.19 -0.75
CA LEU A 341 19.58 55.77 0.64
C LEU A 341 20.78 54.94 1.10
N SER A 342 21.24 53.99 0.27
CA SER A 342 22.43 53.18 0.56
C SER A 342 23.68 54.05 0.72
N ARG A 343 23.89 55.03 -0.16
CA ARG A 343 25.00 56.00 -0.06
C ARG A 343 24.93 56.89 1.19
N LEU A 344 23.72 57.19 1.68
CA LEU A 344 23.47 57.96 2.89
C LEU A 344 23.49 57.10 4.18
N GLY A 345 23.70 55.78 4.05
CA GLY A 345 23.79 54.82 5.15
C GLY A 345 22.45 54.42 5.76
N TYR A 346 21.36 54.44 4.98
CA TYR A 346 20.07 53.86 5.39
C TYR A 346 19.99 52.38 5.05
N ASP A 347 19.23 51.61 5.84
CA ASP A 347 18.92 50.21 5.54
C ASP A 347 17.77 50.13 4.53
N PHE A 348 18.10 49.92 3.25
CA PHE A 348 17.12 49.73 2.18
C PHE A 348 16.86 48.25 1.97
N LEU A 349 15.62 47.79 2.23
CA LEU A 349 15.27 46.37 2.17
C LEU A 349 14.94 45.87 0.76
N GLY A 350 14.57 46.77 -0.15
CA GLY A 350 14.19 46.42 -1.51
C GLY A 350 12.89 47.08 -1.97
N ARG A 351 12.37 46.56 -3.08
CA ARG A 351 11.24 47.11 -3.83
C ARG A 351 10.01 46.24 -3.68
N TYR A 352 8.86 46.83 -3.33
CA TYR A 352 7.60 46.10 -3.18
C TYR A 352 6.73 46.25 -4.43
N THR A 353 6.56 45.18 -5.21
CA THR A 353 5.91 45.24 -6.53
C THR A 353 4.41 44.96 -6.52
N LEU A 354 3.82 44.58 -5.39
CA LEU A 354 2.39 44.27 -5.25
C LEU A 354 1.69 45.20 -4.23
N PRO A 355 1.87 46.53 -4.27
CA PRO A 355 1.35 47.43 -3.23
C PRO A 355 -0.17 47.41 -3.08
N HIS A 356 -0.91 47.00 -4.12
CA HIS A 356 -2.37 46.86 -4.10
C HIS A 356 -2.84 45.64 -3.28
N GLU A 357 -1.99 44.64 -3.06
CA GLU A 357 -2.29 43.49 -2.19
C GLU A 357 -2.02 43.79 -0.71
N PHE A 358 -1.48 44.96 -0.39
CA PHE A 358 -1.09 45.28 0.97
C PHE A 358 -2.33 45.44 1.86
N TYR A 359 -2.51 44.50 2.78
CA TYR A 359 -3.45 44.60 3.87
C TYR A 359 -2.72 44.33 5.17
N LEU A 360 -2.90 45.21 6.15
CA LEU A 360 -2.58 44.90 7.54
C LEU A 360 -3.83 44.25 8.13
N PRO A 361 -3.86 42.92 8.35
CA PRO A 361 -5.00 42.32 9.01
C PRO A 361 -5.18 43.01 10.36
N ARG A 362 -6.41 43.46 10.65
CA ARG A 362 -6.79 43.86 12.01
C ARG A 362 -6.33 42.76 12.95
N ALA A 363 -5.82 43.13 14.13
CA ALA A 363 -5.52 42.16 15.17
C ALA A 363 -6.71 41.21 15.27
N ASP A 364 -6.45 39.92 15.05
CA ASP A 364 -7.49 38.91 15.09
C ASP A 364 -8.24 39.08 16.41
N LYS A 365 -9.58 39.03 16.37
CA LYS A 365 -10.39 39.06 17.60
C LYS A 365 -9.80 38.01 18.54
N ALA A 366 -9.76 38.27 19.85
CA ALA A 366 -9.07 37.40 20.80
C ALA A 366 -9.36 35.91 20.60
N HIS A 367 -10.62 35.55 20.32
CA HIS A 367 -11.01 34.16 20.01
C HIS A 367 -10.46 33.61 18.68
N VAL A 368 -10.32 34.42 17.63
CA VAL A 368 -9.72 34.02 16.34
C VAL A 368 -8.20 33.90 16.48
N ALA A 369 -7.56 34.80 17.22
CA ALA A 369 -6.13 34.72 17.53
C ALA A 369 -5.85 33.44 18.34
N GLN A 370 -6.68 33.16 19.34
CA GLN A 370 -6.58 31.95 20.16
C GLN A 370 -6.87 30.68 19.33
N TRP A 371 -7.82 30.74 18.39
CA TRP A 371 -8.11 29.65 17.46
C TRP A 371 -6.97 29.40 16.46
N LYS A 372 -6.37 30.46 15.88
CA LYS A 372 -5.21 30.34 14.98
C LYS A 372 -3.98 29.85 15.74
N ALA A 373 -3.69 30.41 16.92
CA ALA A 373 -2.61 29.95 17.79
C ALA A 373 -2.81 28.49 18.24
N SER A 374 -4.07 28.05 18.41
CA SER A 374 -4.37 26.63 18.70
C SER A 374 -4.17 25.70 17.49
N ARG A 375 -3.96 26.23 16.27
CA ARG A 375 -3.87 25.46 15.02
C ARG A 375 -2.55 25.65 14.27
N GLU A 376 -1.86 26.77 14.45
CA GLU A 376 -0.51 26.99 13.91
C GLU A 376 0.45 25.94 14.48
N GLY A 377 1.14 25.22 13.58
CA GLY A 377 2.09 24.17 13.94
C GLY A 377 1.48 22.79 14.26
N ARG A 378 0.15 22.62 14.17
CA ARG A 378 -0.48 21.29 14.31
C ARG A 378 -0.45 20.52 13.00
N SER A 379 0.28 19.41 13.00
CA SER A 379 0.31 18.41 11.93
C SER A 379 -0.99 17.59 11.86
N LEU A 380 -1.21 16.82 10.79
CA LEU A 380 -2.30 15.83 10.73
C LEU A 380 -2.26 14.83 11.91
N LEU A 381 -1.05 14.51 12.40
CA LEU A 381 -0.87 13.68 13.59
C LEU A 381 -1.38 14.37 14.86
N ASP A 382 -1.24 15.69 14.98
CA ASP A 382 -1.79 16.45 16.12
C ASP A 382 -3.32 16.41 16.16
N TRP A 383 -3.95 16.47 14.98
CA TRP A 383 -5.40 16.33 14.87
C TRP A 383 -5.87 14.94 15.26
N ALA A 384 -5.15 13.89 14.85
CA ALA A 384 -5.44 12.52 15.26
C ALA A 384 -5.15 12.27 16.76
N ALA A 385 -4.17 12.97 17.33
CA ALA A 385 -3.76 12.85 18.73
C ALA A 385 -4.70 13.53 19.72
N ALA A 386 -5.27 14.69 19.38
CA ALA A 386 -6.10 15.50 20.27
C ALA A 386 -7.23 14.74 21.02
N PRO A 387 -8.05 13.87 20.38
CA PRO A 387 -9.07 13.13 21.12
C PRO A 387 -8.48 12.11 22.09
N LEU A 388 -7.35 11.48 21.74
CA LEU A 388 -6.66 10.51 22.59
C LEU A 388 -5.94 11.19 23.74
N GLU A 389 -5.39 12.39 23.53
CA GLU A 389 -4.83 13.24 24.58
C GLU A 389 -5.91 13.62 25.60
N GLY A 390 -7.08 14.08 25.14
CA GLY A 390 -8.21 14.36 26.01
C GLY A 390 -8.71 13.13 26.78
N ALA A 391 -8.73 11.96 26.14
CA ALA A 391 -9.06 10.70 26.82
C ALA A 391 -8.01 10.32 27.88
N MET A 392 -6.73 10.48 27.57
CA MET A 392 -5.64 10.15 28.49
C MET A 392 -5.61 11.06 29.71
N LEU A 393 -5.83 12.38 29.54
CA LEU A 393 -5.94 13.32 30.65
C LEU A 393 -7.14 13.02 31.57
N ARG A 394 -8.28 12.58 30.98
CA ARG A 394 -9.44 12.13 31.78
C ARG A 394 -9.13 10.85 32.55
N LEU A 395 -8.47 9.87 31.91
CA LEU A 395 -8.04 8.63 32.57
C LEU A 395 -7.03 8.91 33.68
N GLU A 396 -6.10 9.85 33.49
CA GLU A 396 -5.18 10.30 34.51
C GLU A 396 -5.92 10.95 35.68
N ALA A 397 -6.86 11.86 35.42
CA ALA A 397 -7.67 12.50 36.45
C ALA A 397 -8.49 11.50 37.29
N LEU A 398 -8.93 10.40 36.67
CA LEU A 398 -9.68 9.33 37.34
C LEU A 398 -8.77 8.35 38.10
N SER A 399 -7.60 8.00 37.54
CA SER A 399 -6.68 7.01 38.11
C SER A 399 -5.68 7.60 39.10
N GLY A 400 -5.49 8.92 39.07
CA GLY A 400 -4.49 9.63 39.88
C GLY A 400 -3.04 9.42 39.43
N HIS A 401 -2.78 8.65 38.37
CA HIS A 401 -1.42 8.33 37.94
C HIS A 401 -1.32 8.11 36.42
N LEU A 402 -0.38 8.81 35.77
CA LEU A 402 -0.19 8.78 34.31
C LEU A 402 0.08 7.37 33.77
N LEU A 403 0.82 6.53 34.50
CA LEU A 403 1.15 5.17 34.05
C LEU A 403 -0.07 4.26 33.95
N ILE A 404 -1.02 4.41 34.87
CA ILE A 404 -2.28 3.64 34.85
C ILE A 404 -3.12 4.11 33.67
N ALA A 405 -3.18 5.42 33.42
CA ALA A 405 -3.86 5.98 32.26
C ALA A 405 -3.27 5.45 30.93
N ILE A 406 -1.95 5.41 30.81
CA ILE A 406 -1.24 4.83 29.65
C ILE A 406 -1.60 3.34 29.51
N ALA A 407 -1.51 2.55 30.58
CA ALA A 407 -1.81 1.13 30.55
C ALA A 407 -3.25 0.84 30.11
N ILE A 408 -4.23 1.59 30.64
CA ILE A 408 -5.65 1.47 30.28
C ILE A 408 -5.86 1.83 28.81
N LEU A 409 -5.27 2.94 28.34
CA LEU A 409 -5.41 3.38 26.96
C LEU A 409 -4.81 2.36 25.98
N VAL A 410 -3.61 1.84 26.29
CA VAL A 410 -2.95 0.78 25.49
C VAL A 410 -3.80 -0.48 25.47
N ALA A 411 -4.32 -0.92 26.61
CA ALA A 411 -5.17 -2.10 26.69
C ALA A 411 -6.47 -1.94 25.89
N ALA A 412 -7.16 -0.80 26.02
CA ALA A 412 -8.40 -0.50 25.30
C ALA A 412 -8.19 -0.51 23.78
N LEU A 413 -7.12 0.13 23.29
CA LEU A 413 -6.80 0.14 21.87
C LEU A 413 -6.41 -1.26 21.37
N ARG A 414 -5.60 -2.00 22.12
CA ARG A 414 -5.23 -3.38 21.75
C ARG A 414 -6.44 -4.32 21.72
N LEU A 415 -7.41 -4.15 22.63
CA LEU A 415 -8.68 -4.88 22.61
C LEU A 415 -9.52 -4.53 21.37
N GLY A 416 -9.56 -3.25 20.96
CA GLY A 416 -10.24 -2.83 19.73
C GLY A 416 -9.67 -3.47 18.46
N PHE A 417 -8.33 -3.60 18.37
CA PHE A 417 -7.64 -4.24 17.24
C PHE A 417 -7.56 -5.77 17.34
N TRP A 418 -8.06 -6.36 18.42
CA TRP A 418 -7.93 -7.78 18.73
C TRP A 418 -8.37 -8.74 17.60
N PRO A 419 -9.56 -8.55 16.96
CA PRO A 419 -10.01 -9.45 15.90
C PRO A 419 -9.05 -9.45 14.70
N TRP A 420 -8.46 -8.29 14.39
CA TRP A 420 -7.56 -8.17 13.26
C TRP A 420 -6.23 -8.85 13.53
N SER A 421 -5.65 -8.62 14.70
CA SER A 421 -4.41 -9.25 15.12
C SER A 421 -4.55 -10.78 15.21
N LEU A 422 -5.68 -11.30 15.70
CA LEU A 422 -5.96 -12.75 15.68
C LEU A 422 -5.98 -13.31 14.26
N LYS A 423 -6.63 -12.61 13.31
CA LYS A 423 -6.64 -12.99 11.90
C LYS A 423 -5.23 -12.94 11.29
N ALA A 424 -4.46 -11.90 11.58
CA ALA A 424 -3.10 -11.76 11.07
C ALA A 424 -2.19 -12.91 11.57
N GLU A 425 -2.31 -13.28 12.85
CA GLU A 425 -1.56 -14.37 13.44
C GLU A 425 -1.97 -15.75 12.89
N ARG A 426 -3.29 -15.96 12.66
CA ARG A 426 -3.81 -17.13 11.93
C ARG A 426 -3.19 -17.24 10.54
N ASP A 427 -3.22 -16.14 9.79
CA ASP A 427 -2.73 -16.10 8.42
C ASP A 427 -1.22 -16.36 8.36
N GLN A 428 -0.45 -15.85 9.33
CA GLN A 428 0.98 -16.10 9.45
C GLN A 428 1.28 -17.58 9.76
N LEU A 429 0.49 -18.22 10.63
CA LEU A 429 0.61 -19.66 10.92
C LEU A 429 0.31 -20.52 9.68
N VAL A 430 -0.74 -20.18 8.94
CA VAL A 430 -1.13 -20.90 7.70
C VAL A 430 -0.06 -20.70 6.61
N GLN A 431 0.46 -19.49 6.42
CA GLN A 431 1.57 -19.24 5.48
C GLN A 431 2.83 -20.05 5.83
N ARG A 432 3.19 -20.16 7.12
CA ARG A 432 4.31 -21.00 7.55
C ARG A 432 4.12 -22.48 7.21
N ARG A 433 2.87 -22.98 7.20
CA ARG A 433 2.54 -24.36 6.80
C ARG A 433 2.65 -24.55 5.28
N LEU A 434 2.12 -23.59 4.52
CA LEU A 434 2.17 -23.59 3.06
C LEU A 434 3.57 -23.34 2.49
N ALA A 435 4.58 -23.06 3.32
CA ALA A 435 5.93 -22.77 2.86
C ALA A 435 6.52 -23.88 1.96
N GLY A 436 6.21 -25.14 2.24
CA GLY A 436 6.62 -26.27 1.40
C GLY A 436 5.92 -26.30 0.04
N GLU A 437 4.60 -26.07 0.01
CA GLU A 437 3.82 -26.02 -1.24
C GLU A 437 4.17 -24.79 -2.08
N VAL A 438 4.40 -23.64 -1.46
CA VAL A 438 4.91 -22.44 -2.12
C VAL A 438 6.27 -22.71 -2.74
N GLN A 439 7.15 -23.46 -2.06
CA GLN A 439 8.43 -23.85 -2.63
C GLN A 439 8.24 -24.80 -3.81
N ALA A 440 7.35 -25.79 -3.72
CA ALA A 440 7.02 -26.68 -4.83
C ALA A 440 6.47 -25.94 -6.07
N ILE A 441 5.65 -24.90 -5.89
CA ILE A 441 5.17 -24.05 -7.00
C ILE A 441 6.34 -23.30 -7.66
N LYS A 442 7.26 -22.75 -6.85
CA LYS A 442 8.46 -22.07 -7.38
C LYS A 442 9.38 -23.02 -8.12
N ASP A 443 9.54 -24.24 -7.61
CA ASP A 443 10.34 -25.27 -8.24
C ASP A 443 9.70 -25.79 -9.54
N ARG A 444 8.35 -25.76 -9.63
CA ARG A 444 7.58 -26.13 -10.84
C ARG A 444 7.65 -25.09 -11.96
N PHE A 445 7.78 -23.81 -11.61
CA PHE A 445 7.84 -22.69 -12.56
C PHE A 445 9.12 -21.86 -12.36
N PRO A 446 10.32 -22.44 -12.60
CA PRO A 446 11.59 -21.76 -12.32
C PRO A 446 11.87 -20.58 -13.27
N ASP A 447 11.34 -20.62 -14.50
CA ASP A 447 11.61 -19.64 -15.56
C ASP A 447 10.44 -18.66 -15.82
N ASP A 448 9.31 -18.79 -15.11
CA ASP A 448 8.10 -17.95 -15.23
C ASP A 448 7.64 -17.44 -13.85
N GLU A 449 8.40 -16.48 -13.30
CA GLU A 449 8.10 -15.84 -12.01
C GLU A 449 6.69 -15.21 -11.94
N PRO A 450 6.16 -14.55 -13.00
CA PRO A 450 4.80 -14.01 -12.98
C PRO A 450 3.73 -15.09 -12.78
N ARG A 451 3.86 -16.23 -13.45
CA ARG A 451 2.93 -17.36 -13.30
C ARG A 451 3.06 -18.03 -11.94
N ALA A 452 4.29 -18.21 -11.45
CA ALA A 452 4.53 -18.70 -10.09
C ALA A 452 3.86 -17.79 -9.04
N GLY A 453 3.95 -16.47 -9.21
CA GLY A 453 3.29 -15.48 -8.35
C GLY A 453 1.77 -15.60 -8.34
N ARG A 454 1.15 -15.78 -9.52
CA ARG A 454 -0.31 -15.97 -9.65
C ARG A 454 -0.79 -17.27 -8.99
N GLU A 455 -0.06 -18.37 -9.17
CA GLU A 455 -0.36 -19.67 -8.53
C GLU A 455 -0.21 -19.62 -7.01
N ILE A 456 0.82 -18.94 -6.49
CA ILE A 456 0.96 -18.71 -5.05
C ILE A 456 -0.23 -17.89 -4.51
N MET A 457 -0.72 -16.89 -5.24
CA MET A 457 -1.91 -16.14 -4.84
C MET A 457 -3.20 -16.97 -4.91
N ARG A 458 -3.33 -17.89 -5.87
CA ARG A 458 -4.44 -18.85 -5.93
C ARG A 458 -4.40 -19.79 -4.73
N LEU A 459 -3.23 -20.33 -4.40
CA LEU A 459 -3.03 -21.15 -3.20
C LEU A 459 -3.44 -20.39 -1.93
N TYR A 460 -3.00 -19.14 -1.80
CA TYR A 460 -3.38 -18.31 -0.66
C TYR A 460 -4.88 -18.03 -0.59
N ARG A 461 -5.55 -17.75 -1.72
CA ARG A 461 -7.00 -17.58 -1.77
C ARG A 461 -7.77 -18.84 -1.36
N ARG A 462 -7.35 -20.03 -1.80
CA ARG A 462 -7.96 -21.31 -1.40
C ARG A 462 -7.93 -21.54 0.12
N HIS A 463 -6.88 -21.06 0.79
CA HIS A 463 -6.76 -21.14 2.24
C HIS A 463 -7.30 -19.90 2.99
N GLY A 464 -8.04 -19.02 2.31
CA GLY A 464 -8.67 -17.85 2.92
C GLY A 464 -7.69 -16.81 3.46
N LEU A 465 -6.46 -16.78 2.93
CA LEU A 465 -5.43 -15.80 3.28
C LEU A 465 -5.68 -14.49 2.53
N THR A 466 -5.58 -13.37 3.24
CA THR A 466 -5.77 -12.03 2.65
C THR A 466 -4.55 -11.14 2.92
N PRO A 467 -3.45 -11.28 2.14
CA PRO A 467 -2.20 -10.55 2.39
C PRO A 467 -2.38 -9.03 2.41
N GLY A 468 -3.18 -8.47 1.49
CA GLY A 468 -3.43 -7.03 1.41
C GLY A 468 -4.15 -6.45 2.63
N ARG A 469 -5.11 -7.18 3.20
CA ARG A 469 -5.79 -6.76 4.44
C ARG A 469 -4.81 -6.71 5.62
N ASN A 470 -3.97 -7.73 5.77
CA ASN A 470 -2.98 -7.75 6.87
C ASN A 470 -1.96 -6.60 6.76
N LEU A 471 -1.60 -6.19 5.53
CA LEU A 471 -0.76 -5.03 5.29
C LEU A 471 -1.44 -3.73 5.73
N ILE A 472 -2.70 -3.51 5.33
CA ILE A 472 -3.46 -2.29 5.68
C ILE A 472 -3.57 -2.14 7.21
N ALA A 473 -3.87 -3.21 7.94
CA ALA A 473 -3.92 -3.11 9.39
C ALA A 473 -2.57 -2.90 10.05
N SER A 474 -1.50 -3.46 9.49
CA SER A 474 -0.15 -3.18 9.98
C SER A 474 0.15 -1.68 9.84
N LEU A 475 -0.17 -1.08 8.69
CA LEU A 475 -0.03 0.36 8.44
C LEU A 475 -0.89 1.21 9.40
N LEU A 476 -2.15 0.81 9.61
CA LEU A 476 -3.05 1.47 10.54
C LEU A 476 -2.53 1.42 11.99
N GLN A 477 -1.99 0.27 12.39
CA GLN A 477 -1.38 0.07 13.71
C GLN A 477 -0.12 0.93 13.90
N ILE A 478 0.69 1.13 12.85
CA ILE A 478 1.85 2.04 12.88
C ILE A 478 1.39 3.49 13.04
N GLY A 479 0.35 3.90 12.29
CA GLY A 479 -0.24 5.23 12.42
C GLY A 479 -0.72 5.49 13.84
N LEU A 480 -1.47 4.54 14.42
CA LEU A 480 -1.94 4.63 15.80
C LEU A 480 -0.79 4.68 16.81
N PHE A 481 0.27 3.91 16.61
CA PHE A 481 1.46 3.95 17.46
C PHE A 481 2.12 5.33 17.48
N LEU A 482 2.28 5.97 16.31
CA LEU A 482 2.89 7.30 16.20
C LEU A 482 2.03 8.37 16.90
N VAL A 483 0.71 8.25 16.77
CA VAL A 483 -0.24 9.10 17.48
C VAL A 483 -0.11 8.91 18.99
N LEU A 484 -0.12 7.67 19.48
CA LEU A 484 0.02 7.37 20.92
C LEU A 484 1.38 7.80 21.49
N PHE A 485 2.47 7.58 20.75
CA PHE A 485 3.79 8.05 21.13
C PHE A 485 3.77 9.55 21.42
N ARG A 486 3.15 10.33 20.53
CA ARG A 486 3.04 11.79 20.68
C ARG A 486 2.19 12.18 21.88
N VAL A 487 1.04 11.52 22.04
CA VAL A 487 0.11 11.73 23.17
C VAL A 487 0.82 11.46 24.51
N VAL A 488 1.53 10.33 24.63
CA VAL A 488 2.28 9.95 25.83
C VAL A 488 3.41 10.94 26.14
N ASP A 489 4.19 11.32 25.12
CA ASP A 489 5.31 12.25 25.31
C ASP A 489 4.83 13.66 25.70
N GLN A 490 3.75 14.16 25.09
CA GLN A 490 3.17 15.46 25.44
C GLN A 490 2.59 15.47 26.85
N ALA A 491 1.81 14.44 27.22
CA ALA A 491 1.23 14.37 28.55
C ALA A 491 2.28 14.24 29.65
N ALA A 492 3.33 13.44 29.43
CA ALA A 492 4.43 13.30 30.37
C ALA A 492 5.19 14.62 30.60
N LYS A 493 5.37 15.43 29.55
CA LYS A 493 5.99 16.76 29.66
C LYS A 493 5.08 17.79 30.33
N ALA A 494 3.76 17.68 30.12
CA ALA A 494 2.79 18.60 30.71
C ALA A 494 2.57 18.36 32.21
N ARG A 495 2.74 17.10 32.67
CA ARG A 495 2.48 16.67 34.06
C ARG A 495 3.67 15.85 34.58
N PRO A 496 4.71 16.50 35.13
CA PRO A 496 5.85 15.79 35.69
C PRO A 496 5.40 14.96 36.91
N GLN A 497 5.68 13.66 36.87
CA GLN A 497 5.37 12.68 37.93
C GLN A 497 6.60 11.79 38.17
N ALA A 498 6.89 11.50 39.44
CA ALA A 498 7.94 10.57 39.82
C ALA A 498 7.44 9.12 39.77
N PHE A 499 8.33 8.17 39.45
CA PHE A 499 8.04 6.74 39.46
C PHE A 499 9.32 5.91 39.70
N ALA A 500 9.33 5.10 40.76
CA ALA A 500 10.48 4.27 41.15
C ALA A 500 11.78 5.09 41.31
N TRP A 501 12.79 4.87 40.46
CA TRP A 501 14.06 5.63 40.47
C TRP A 501 14.03 6.88 39.56
N LEU A 502 12.87 7.20 38.98
CA LEU A 502 12.70 8.33 38.07
C LEU A 502 12.04 9.49 38.80
N ASP A 503 12.69 10.65 38.79
CA ASP A 503 12.14 11.88 39.37
C ASP A 503 11.03 12.48 38.48
N ASP A 504 11.11 12.27 37.17
CA ASP A 504 10.17 12.81 36.19
C ASP A 504 10.03 11.88 34.98
N LEU A 505 8.82 11.35 34.76
CA LEU A 505 8.47 10.52 33.62
C LEU A 505 8.62 11.23 32.26
N GLY A 506 8.58 12.56 32.23
CA GLY A 506 8.78 13.39 31.02
C GLY A 506 10.25 13.49 30.59
N ARG A 507 11.20 13.08 31.44
CA ARG A 507 12.64 13.11 31.15
C ARG A 507 13.16 11.74 30.72
N PRO A 508 14.30 11.69 29.99
CA PRO A 508 14.97 10.42 29.72
C PRO A 508 15.41 9.72 31.00
N ASP A 509 15.37 8.39 31.00
CA ASP A 509 15.83 7.56 32.12
C ASP A 509 17.34 7.79 32.37
N PRO A 510 17.75 8.33 33.54
CA PRO A 510 19.14 8.64 33.83
C PRO A 510 20.05 7.40 33.92
N LEU A 511 19.48 6.24 34.26
CA LEU A 511 20.23 4.98 34.36
C LEU A 511 20.16 4.18 33.05
N HIS A 512 19.37 4.62 32.06
CA HIS A 512 19.16 3.95 30.79
C HIS A 512 18.74 2.47 30.90
N LEU A 513 18.09 2.10 32.01
CA LEU A 513 17.54 0.75 32.24
C LEU A 513 16.32 0.50 31.37
N LEU A 514 15.43 1.49 31.20
CA LEU A 514 14.21 1.35 30.41
C LEU A 514 14.48 1.16 28.90
N PRO A 515 15.35 1.94 28.23
CA PRO A 515 15.73 1.68 26.83
C PRO A 515 16.33 0.28 26.62
N ALA A 516 17.19 -0.18 27.54
CA ALA A 516 17.76 -1.52 27.48
C ALA A 516 16.69 -2.61 27.67
N ALA A 517 15.74 -2.39 28.59
CA ALA A 517 14.62 -3.29 28.80
C ALA A 517 13.71 -3.39 27.56
N VAL A 518 13.45 -2.28 26.84
CA VAL A 518 12.68 -2.29 25.58
C VAL A 518 13.35 -3.20 24.55
N GLY A 519 14.66 -3.04 24.34
CA GLY A 519 15.42 -3.87 23.41
C GLY A 519 15.42 -5.35 23.80
N LEU A 520 15.61 -5.65 25.10
CA LEU A 520 15.58 -7.01 25.61
C LEU A 520 14.19 -7.66 25.44
N ALA A 521 13.12 -6.95 25.81
CA ALA A 521 11.75 -7.44 25.67
C ALA A 521 11.42 -7.77 24.20
N LEU A 522 11.86 -6.90 23.28
CA LEU A 522 11.71 -7.12 21.85
C LEU A 522 12.49 -8.35 21.35
N LEU A 523 13.73 -8.53 21.81
CA LEU A 523 14.55 -9.68 21.46
C LEU A 523 13.92 -10.99 21.97
N VAL A 524 13.45 -11.01 23.22
CA VAL A 524 12.73 -12.15 23.79
C VAL A 524 11.47 -12.47 22.97
N TYR A 525 10.69 -11.46 22.61
CA TYR A 525 9.49 -11.63 21.79
C TYR A 525 9.80 -12.21 20.38
N LEU A 526 10.86 -11.73 19.73
CA LEU A 526 11.33 -12.22 18.43
C LEU A 526 11.77 -13.69 18.47
N GLU A 527 12.49 -14.09 19.51
CA GLU A 527 12.90 -15.48 19.70
C GLU A 527 11.68 -16.37 20.00
N TRP A 528 10.77 -15.90 20.85
CA TRP A 528 9.59 -16.65 21.27
C TRP A 528 8.55 -16.85 20.15
N THR A 529 8.41 -15.93 19.21
CA THR A 529 7.52 -16.04 18.03
C THR A 529 8.07 -16.95 16.92
N GLY A 530 9.23 -17.58 17.16
CA GLY A 530 9.88 -18.49 16.22
C GLY A 530 10.53 -17.72 15.07
N GLY A 531 11.35 -16.73 15.41
CA GLY A 531 12.10 -15.91 14.46
C GLY A 531 12.96 -16.71 13.47
N PRO A 532 13.62 -16.04 12.51
CA PRO A 532 14.31 -16.69 11.41
C PRO A 532 15.36 -17.71 11.90
N ARG A 533 15.23 -18.98 11.48
CA ARG A 533 16.18 -20.05 11.87
C ARG A 533 17.57 -19.88 11.26
N ALA A 534 17.67 -19.20 10.12
CA ALA A 534 18.94 -18.96 9.45
C ALA A 534 19.77 -17.90 10.20
N ARG A 535 21.02 -18.25 10.53
CA ARG A 535 21.99 -17.39 11.25
C ARG A 535 22.03 -15.92 10.76
N PRO A 536 22.14 -15.60 9.45
CA PRO A 536 22.21 -14.21 9.01
C PRO A 536 20.92 -13.41 9.28
N LYS A 537 19.75 -14.06 9.16
CA LYS A 537 18.45 -13.42 9.42
C LYS A 537 18.21 -13.19 10.91
N ARG A 538 18.73 -14.09 11.76
CA ARG A 538 18.67 -13.97 13.23
C ARG A 538 19.56 -12.84 13.75
N LEU A 539 20.78 -12.70 13.22
CA LEU A 539 21.69 -11.59 13.53
C LEU A 539 21.09 -10.23 13.14
N LEU A 540 20.41 -10.15 11.99
CA LEU A 540 19.70 -8.93 11.58
C LEU A 540 18.57 -8.57 12.56
N ALA A 541 17.81 -9.57 13.03
CA ALA A 541 16.74 -9.36 14.01
C ALA A 541 17.28 -8.88 15.37
N TRP A 542 18.42 -9.41 15.82
CA TRP A 542 19.09 -8.93 17.03
C TRP A 542 19.65 -7.51 16.86
N GLY A 543 20.29 -7.23 15.73
CA GLY A 543 20.77 -5.89 15.40
C GLY A 543 19.64 -4.86 15.38
N PHE A 544 18.44 -5.27 14.94
CA PHE A 544 17.25 -4.44 15.01
C PHE A 544 16.81 -4.15 16.45
N ALA A 545 16.74 -5.16 17.32
CA ALA A 545 16.38 -4.96 18.72
C ALA A 545 17.35 -4.01 19.44
N VAL A 546 18.64 -4.13 19.14
CA VAL A 546 19.68 -3.21 19.63
C VAL A 546 19.49 -1.80 19.05
N GLY A 547 19.16 -1.67 17.76
CA GLY A 547 18.87 -0.39 17.12
C GLY A 547 17.68 0.35 17.75
N ILE A 548 16.61 -0.38 18.10
CA ILE A 548 15.46 0.19 18.83
C ILE A 548 15.87 0.65 20.23
N ALA A 549 16.68 -0.12 20.96
CA ALA A 549 17.19 0.30 22.27
C ALA A 549 18.03 1.58 22.17
N ALA A 550 18.87 1.71 21.14
CA ALA A 550 19.68 2.90 20.91
C ALA A 550 18.82 4.13 20.57
N LEU A 551 17.73 3.93 19.82
CA LEU A 551 16.77 4.99 19.49
C LEU A 551 15.92 5.40 20.71
N ALA A 552 15.58 4.43 21.55
CA ALA A 552 14.88 4.61 22.83
C ALA A 552 15.70 5.39 23.87
N TRP A 553 17.03 5.46 23.69
CA TRP A 553 17.97 6.08 24.63
C TRP A 553 17.68 7.56 24.92
N ARG A 554 17.15 8.30 23.93
CA ARG A 554 16.84 9.73 24.05
C ARG A 554 15.38 10.03 24.34
N LEU A 555 14.54 9.00 24.49
CA LEU A 555 13.12 9.16 24.73
C LEU A 555 12.82 9.38 26.21
N SER A 556 11.68 10.01 26.48
CA SER A 556 11.15 10.14 27.83
C SER A 556 10.87 8.76 28.44
N ALA A 557 11.01 8.66 29.76
CA ALA A 557 10.79 7.41 30.48
C ALA A 557 9.34 6.90 30.32
N ALA A 558 8.36 7.81 30.27
CA ALA A 558 6.96 7.47 29.97
C ALA A 558 6.80 6.72 28.63
N VAL A 559 7.49 7.19 27.59
CA VAL A 559 7.45 6.56 26.27
C VAL A 559 8.12 5.19 26.29
N ASN A 560 9.24 5.04 27.00
CA ASN A 560 9.89 3.72 27.14
C ASN A 560 9.02 2.72 27.91
N LEU A 561 8.29 3.16 28.94
CA LEU A 561 7.32 2.33 29.65
C LEU A 561 6.12 1.97 28.76
N TYR A 562 5.61 2.91 27.97
CA TYR A 562 4.60 2.63 26.95
C TYR A 562 5.08 1.56 25.94
N LEU A 563 6.32 1.64 25.47
CA LEU A 563 6.90 0.64 24.57
C LEU A 563 6.97 -0.75 25.22
N LEU A 564 7.41 -0.82 26.48
CA LEU A 564 7.44 -2.08 27.25
C LEU A 564 6.04 -2.68 27.42
N MET A 565 5.07 -1.87 27.82
CA MET A 565 3.66 -2.29 27.94
C MET A 565 3.12 -2.78 26.59
N GLY A 566 3.46 -2.08 25.50
CA GLY A 566 3.11 -2.48 24.14
C GLY A 566 3.65 -3.86 23.78
N VAL A 567 4.95 -4.09 23.96
CA VAL A 567 5.58 -5.39 23.68
C VAL A 567 5.00 -6.50 24.57
N ALA A 568 4.76 -6.23 25.85
CA ALA A 568 4.13 -7.18 26.77
C ALA A 568 2.71 -7.56 26.33
N MET A 569 1.90 -6.58 25.91
CA MET A 569 0.55 -6.82 25.40
C MET A 569 0.55 -7.62 24.11
N ILE A 570 1.47 -7.34 23.19
CA ILE A 570 1.62 -8.14 21.96
C ILE A 570 2.03 -9.57 22.32
N ALA A 571 2.96 -9.74 23.27
CA ALA A 571 3.37 -11.06 23.71
C ALA A 571 2.19 -11.84 24.33
N LEU A 572 1.42 -11.20 25.21
CA LEU A 572 0.20 -11.78 25.78
C LEU A 572 -0.81 -12.16 24.69
N GLN A 573 -1.05 -11.27 23.74
CA GLN A 573 -1.94 -11.50 22.62
C GLN A 573 -1.53 -12.71 21.80
N SER A 574 -0.25 -12.82 21.45
CA SER A 574 0.27 -13.98 20.72
C SER A 574 0.25 -15.27 21.56
N ALA A 575 0.31 -15.18 22.88
CA ALA A 575 0.17 -16.35 23.76
C ALA A 575 -1.26 -16.88 23.68
N VAL A 576 -2.23 -15.97 23.82
CA VAL A 576 -3.66 -16.28 23.77
C VAL A 576 -4.08 -16.76 22.38
N ALA A 577 -3.61 -16.11 21.32
CA ALA A 577 -3.86 -16.52 19.94
C ALA A 577 -3.32 -17.94 19.70
N ARG A 578 -2.07 -18.21 20.07
CA ARG A 578 -1.48 -19.55 19.96
C ARG A 578 -2.20 -20.57 20.84
N TRP A 579 -2.67 -20.21 22.02
CA TRP A 579 -3.47 -21.09 22.87
C TRP A 579 -4.82 -21.43 22.22
N HIS A 580 -5.54 -20.42 21.72
CA HIS A 580 -6.81 -20.55 21.03
C HIS A 580 -6.68 -21.43 19.77
N PHE A 581 -5.71 -21.11 18.90
CA PHE A 581 -5.46 -21.88 17.69
C PHE A 581 -4.84 -23.26 17.97
N ARG A 582 -4.13 -23.49 19.09
CA ARG A 582 -3.69 -24.83 19.51
C ARG A 582 -4.88 -25.71 19.92
N ARG A 583 -5.92 -25.11 20.50
CA ARG A 583 -7.17 -25.80 20.85
C ARG A 583 -7.94 -26.19 19.59
N GLU A 584 -8.12 -25.27 18.64
CA GLU A 584 -8.70 -25.58 17.31
C GLU A 584 -7.81 -26.54 16.49
N ARG A 585 -6.47 -26.48 16.62
CA ARG A 585 -5.50 -27.37 15.97
C ARG A 585 -5.69 -28.83 16.35
N ARG A 586 -6.17 -29.13 17.56
CA ARG A 586 -6.51 -30.50 17.98
C ARG A 586 -7.76 -31.02 17.28
N GLU A 587 -8.66 -30.13 16.86
CA GLU A 587 -9.97 -30.47 16.31
C GLU A 587 -9.99 -30.45 14.77
N ARG A 588 -9.15 -29.64 14.10
CA ARG A 588 -9.26 -29.41 12.64
C ARG A 588 -8.13 -29.92 11.74
N PHE A 589 -6.93 -30.21 12.26
CA PHE A 589 -5.79 -30.62 11.41
C PHE A 589 -4.87 -31.63 12.11
N PRO A 590 -4.82 -32.90 11.69
CA PRO A 590 -3.89 -33.90 12.23
C PRO A 590 -2.44 -33.53 11.94
N GLU A 591 -1.53 -33.86 12.88
CA GLU A 591 -0.07 -33.71 12.71
C GLU A 591 0.50 -34.63 11.61
N PRO A 592 1.71 -34.36 11.09
CA PRO A 592 2.33 -35.14 10.02
C PRO A 592 2.46 -36.63 10.38
N VAL A 593 2.40 -37.48 9.35
CA VAL A 593 2.59 -38.93 9.39
C VAL A 593 3.84 -39.28 10.20
N ALA A 594 3.66 -39.97 11.33
CA ALA A 594 4.73 -40.44 12.19
C ALA A 594 5.29 -41.78 11.69
N ASP A 595 6.53 -42.10 12.05
CA ASP A 595 7.17 -43.39 11.72
C ASP A 595 6.28 -44.56 12.17
N ASP A 596 6.11 -45.56 11.30
CA ASP A 596 5.24 -46.73 11.53
C ASP A 596 5.75 -47.56 12.73
N PRO A 597 5.02 -47.56 13.88
CA PRO A 597 5.42 -48.25 15.09
C PRO A 597 4.94 -49.71 15.11
N GLY A 598 4.41 -50.23 14.00
CA GLY A 598 4.02 -51.63 13.80
C GLY A 598 2.62 -51.98 14.30
N ILE A 599 2.27 -51.55 15.52
CA ILE A 599 0.94 -51.75 16.11
C ILE A 599 0.37 -50.40 16.52
N VAL A 600 -0.71 -49.96 15.88
CA VAL A 600 -1.27 -48.61 16.04
C VAL A 600 -2.71 -48.66 16.55
N PRO A 601 -3.13 -47.76 17.45
CA PRO A 601 -4.56 -47.60 17.76
C PRO A 601 -5.36 -47.20 16.52
N LEU A 602 -6.57 -47.75 16.36
CA LEU A 602 -7.42 -47.54 15.18
C LEU A 602 -7.75 -46.06 14.99
N ALA A 603 -8.00 -45.33 16.09
CA ALA A 603 -8.25 -43.88 16.08
C ALA A 603 -7.12 -43.05 15.43
N THR A 604 -5.90 -43.61 15.36
CA THR A 604 -4.72 -42.96 14.77
C THR A 604 -4.22 -43.64 13.51
N ALA A 605 -4.89 -44.71 13.04
CA ALA A 605 -4.42 -45.53 11.92
C ALA A 605 -4.25 -44.73 10.61
N HIS A 606 -5.08 -43.71 10.38
CA HIS A 606 -4.96 -42.77 9.25
C HIS A 606 -3.65 -41.97 9.20
N ARG A 607 -2.86 -42.00 10.27
CA ARG A 607 -1.59 -41.26 10.41
C ARG A 607 -0.36 -42.10 10.09
N TYR A 608 -0.51 -43.40 9.82
CA TYR A 608 0.61 -44.32 9.62
C TYR A 608 0.48 -45.05 8.28
N ARG A 609 1.57 -45.08 7.50
CA ARG A 609 1.65 -45.87 6.26
C ARG A 609 1.64 -47.36 6.61
N GLY A 610 0.98 -48.18 5.79
CA GLY A 610 0.93 -49.64 6.00
C GLY A 610 -0.23 -50.16 6.87
N SER A 611 -1.19 -49.30 7.26
CA SER A 611 -2.41 -49.71 7.98
C SER A 611 -3.49 -50.30 7.06
N GLY A 612 -3.43 -50.01 5.76
CA GLY A 612 -4.44 -50.35 4.75
C GLY A 612 -5.67 -49.43 4.73
N ASN A 613 -6.45 -49.45 3.65
CA ASN A 613 -7.47 -48.42 3.40
C ASN A 613 -8.63 -48.46 4.39
N LYS A 614 -9.10 -49.66 4.74
CA LYS A 614 -10.17 -49.84 5.74
C LYS A 614 -9.81 -49.23 7.09
N ALA A 615 -8.59 -49.52 7.57
CA ALA A 615 -8.06 -48.95 8.80
C ALA A 615 -7.92 -47.42 8.73
N ILE A 616 -7.46 -46.89 7.59
CA ILE A 616 -7.30 -45.45 7.36
C ILE A 616 -8.66 -44.75 7.41
N ARG A 617 -9.66 -45.28 6.68
CA ARG A 617 -11.03 -44.71 6.65
C ARG A 617 -11.69 -44.77 8.02
N LEU A 618 -11.58 -45.89 8.74
CA LEU A 618 -12.06 -46.02 10.12
C LEU A 618 -11.39 -45.00 11.05
N GLY A 619 -10.07 -44.82 10.92
CA GLY A 619 -9.34 -43.81 11.67
C GLY A 619 -9.75 -42.36 11.35
N GLN A 620 -10.08 -42.06 10.08
CA GLN A 620 -10.58 -40.75 9.65
C GLN A 620 -11.98 -40.48 10.22
N MET A 621 -12.86 -41.48 10.20
CA MET A 621 -14.20 -41.39 10.79
C MET A 621 -14.14 -41.18 12.32
N MET A 622 -13.26 -41.92 13.03
CA MET A 622 -13.02 -41.70 14.46
C MET A 622 -12.49 -40.30 14.76
N ALA A 623 -11.58 -39.78 13.92
CA ALA A 623 -11.06 -38.42 14.07
C ALA A 623 -12.13 -37.34 13.83
N ALA A 624 -13.12 -37.63 12.98
CA ALA A 624 -14.29 -36.78 12.74
C ALA A 624 -15.36 -36.89 13.83
N GLY A 625 -15.15 -37.71 14.87
CA GLY A 625 -16.11 -37.89 15.98
C GLY A 625 -17.28 -38.82 15.66
N LEU A 626 -17.19 -39.59 14.57
CA LEU A 626 -18.23 -40.55 14.19
C LEU A 626 -18.18 -41.83 15.06
N PRO A 627 -19.32 -42.51 15.27
CA PRO A 627 -19.41 -43.63 16.21
C PRO A 627 -18.83 -44.91 15.60
N VAL A 628 -17.51 -45.02 15.57
CA VAL A 628 -16.78 -46.22 15.13
C VAL A 628 -16.32 -47.02 16.36
N PRO A 629 -16.52 -48.36 16.40
CA PRO A 629 -16.01 -49.18 17.49
C PRO A 629 -14.48 -49.12 17.59
N ASP A 630 -13.98 -48.98 18.82
CA ASP A 630 -12.55 -48.85 19.10
C ASP A 630 -11.77 -50.13 18.73
N GLY A 631 -10.47 -49.97 18.47
CA GLY A 631 -9.65 -51.06 17.95
C GLY A 631 -8.17 -50.70 17.84
N PHE A 632 -7.42 -51.61 17.23
CA PHE A 632 -6.03 -51.39 16.84
C PHE A 632 -5.73 -52.11 15.52
N VAL A 633 -4.62 -51.74 14.89
CA VAL A 633 -4.21 -52.24 13.58
C VAL A 633 -2.79 -52.76 13.70
N LEU A 634 -2.57 -53.96 13.18
CA LEU A 634 -1.24 -54.49 12.91
C LEU A 634 -0.87 -54.07 11.49
N THR A 635 0.19 -53.27 11.35
CA THR A 635 0.64 -52.77 10.04
C THR A 635 1.51 -53.79 9.33
N ASN A 636 1.73 -53.60 8.03
CA ASN A 636 2.55 -54.49 7.20
C ASN A 636 3.94 -54.77 7.79
N ARG A 637 4.52 -53.81 8.52
CA ARG A 637 5.83 -53.94 9.16
C ARG A 637 5.92 -55.10 10.15
N VAL A 638 4.83 -55.34 10.90
CA VAL A 638 4.77 -56.40 11.91
C VAL A 638 4.17 -57.68 11.34
N LEU A 639 3.37 -57.58 10.28
CA LEU A 639 2.81 -58.74 9.60
C LEU A 639 3.86 -59.51 8.78
N CYS A 640 4.86 -58.85 8.19
CA CYS A 640 5.89 -59.55 7.40
C CYS A 640 6.91 -60.37 8.22
N GLY A 641 6.82 -60.41 9.56
CA GLY A 641 7.70 -61.20 10.43
C GLY A 641 6.96 -61.83 11.61
N ASP A 642 7.64 -62.68 12.38
CA ASP A 642 7.04 -63.31 13.58
C ASP A 642 6.75 -62.27 14.68
N LEU A 643 5.58 -62.38 15.30
CA LEU A 643 5.20 -61.55 16.44
C LEU A 643 6.07 -61.88 17.66
N ASP A 644 7.03 -61.01 17.96
CA ASP A 644 7.90 -61.15 19.12
C ASP A 644 7.16 -60.92 20.46
N GLU A 645 7.80 -61.30 21.57
CA GLU A 645 7.27 -61.09 22.93
C GLU A 645 7.00 -59.60 23.26
N SER A 646 7.65 -58.66 22.54
CA SER A 646 7.39 -57.23 22.71
C SER A 646 6.07 -56.79 22.05
N ALA A 647 5.79 -57.30 20.84
CA ALA A 647 4.55 -57.10 20.12
C ALA A 647 3.36 -57.70 20.88
N TRP A 648 3.48 -58.95 21.36
CA TRP A 648 2.41 -59.61 22.13
C TRP A 648 2.07 -58.88 23.44
N ARG A 649 3.08 -58.33 24.15
CA ARG A 649 2.83 -57.47 25.32
C ARG A 649 2.06 -56.21 24.97
N ARG A 650 2.30 -55.63 23.79
CA ARG A 650 1.58 -54.44 23.31
C ARG A 650 0.15 -54.77 22.87
N ILE A 651 -0.05 -55.88 22.15
CA ILE A 651 -1.37 -56.40 21.78
C ILE A 651 -2.19 -56.68 23.05
N ARG A 652 -1.62 -57.36 24.06
CA ARG A 652 -2.28 -57.63 25.35
C ARG A 652 -2.70 -56.34 26.07
N ARG A 653 -1.86 -55.30 26.02
CA ARG A 653 -2.17 -53.99 26.62
C ARG A 653 -3.33 -53.30 25.89
N LEU A 654 -3.36 -53.35 24.55
CA LEU A 654 -4.43 -52.76 23.74
C LEU A 654 -5.73 -53.54 23.91
N TRP A 655 -5.69 -54.87 23.90
CA TRP A 655 -6.83 -55.75 24.20
C TRP A 655 -7.50 -55.39 25.53
N ARG A 656 -6.72 -55.26 26.62
CA ARG A 656 -7.26 -54.86 27.93
C ARG A 656 -7.92 -53.48 27.92
N ARG A 657 -7.48 -52.56 27.05
CA ARG A 657 -8.08 -51.22 26.90
C ARG A 657 -9.42 -51.24 26.17
N LEU A 658 -9.64 -52.18 25.25
CA LEU A 658 -10.91 -52.32 24.54
C LEU A 658 -12.07 -52.70 25.48
N LYS A 659 -11.76 -53.29 26.65
CA LYS A 659 -12.73 -53.74 27.67
C LYS A 659 -13.86 -54.54 27.05
N CYS A 660 -13.53 -55.46 26.14
CA CYS A 660 -14.47 -56.34 25.46
C CYS A 660 -14.01 -57.79 25.57
N GLY A 661 -14.98 -58.72 25.63
CA GLY A 661 -14.68 -60.16 25.64
C GLY A 661 -14.43 -60.75 24.25
N ARG A 662 -14.85 -60.04 23.19
CA ARG A 662 -14.72 -60.49 21.80
C ARG A 662 -14.33 -59.34 20.86
N VAL A 663 -13.61 -59.66 19.79
CA VAL A 663 -13.22 -58.72 18.72
C VAL A 663 -13.56 -59.29 17.34
N ALA A 664 -13.61 -58.41 16.34
CA ALA A 664 -13.58 -58.74 14.93
C ALA A 664 -12.15 -58.54 14.40
N VAL A 665 -11.60 -59.53 13.72
CA VAL A 665 -10.30 -59.47 13.05
C VAL A 665 -10.57 -59.37 11.54
N ARG A 666 -10.19 -58.26 10.93
CA ARG A 666 -10.53 -57.90 9.54
C ARG A 666 -9.27 -57.56 8.75
N SER A 667 -9.19 -58.02 7.50
CA SER A 667 -8.20 -57.54 6.55
C SER A 667 -8.38 -56.05 6.23
N SER A 668 -7.27 -55.39 5.91
CA SER A 668 -7.22 -54.01 5.48
C SER A 668 -6.11 -53.88 4.43
N GLY A 669 -6.44 -54.12 3.16
CA GLY A 669 -5.51 -53.98 2.02
C GLY A 669 -5.44 -52.55 1.45
N VAL A 670 -4.35 -52.20 0.75
CA VAL A 670 -4.22 -50.91 0.03
C VAL A 670 -5.07 -50.85 -1.24
N ASN A 671 -5.41 -51.99 -1.84
CA ASN A 671 -6.29 -52.04 -3.01
C ASN A 671 -7.72 -52.53 -2.69
N GLU A 672 -8.05 -52.80 -1.42
CA GLU A 672 -9.38 -53.32 -1.02
C GLU A 672 -10.49 -52.27 -1.22
N ASP A 673 -10.17 -50.98 -1.03
CA ASP A 673 -11.10 -49.84 -1.15
C ASP A 673 -10.59 -48.76 -2.14
N GLY A 674 -9.94 -49.18 -3.23
CA GLY A 674 -9.37 -48.29 -4.25
C GLY A 674 -10.41 -47.58 -5.13
N ALA A 675 -10.01 -46.44 -5.73
CA ALA A 675 -10.90 -45.62 -6.55
C ALA A 675 -11.20 -46.20 -7.96
N GLU A 676 -10.37 -47.13 -8.45
CA GLU A 676 -10.47 -47.69 -9.80
C GLU A 676 -10.84 -49.19 -9.83
N GLN A 677 -10.61 -49.94 -8.74
CA GLN A 677 -10.94 -51.36 -8.60
C GLN A 677 -11.31 -51.67 -7.15
N SER A 678 -12.46 -52.32 -6.93
CA SER A 678 -12.94 -52.74 -5.60
C SER A 678 -12.84 -54.27 -5.48
N TYR A 679 -11.92 -54.79 -4.67
CA TYR A 679 -11.81 -56.23 -4.39
C TYR A 679 -12.82 -56.65 -3.31
N ALA A 680 -14.12 -56.52 -3.61
CA ALA A 680 -15.18 -56.88 -2.68
C ALA A 680 -15.17 -58.41 -2.41
N GLY A 681 -15.07 -58.80 -1.12
CA GLY A 681 -15.20 -60.18 -0.68
C GLY A 681 -13.99 -61.10 -0.93
N VAL A 682 -12.82 -60.55 -1.27
CA VAL A 682 -11.62 -61.34 -1.61
C VAL A 682 -10.82 -61.76 -0.35
N PHE A 683 -10.92 -61.03 0.76
CA PHE A 683 -10.14 -61.28 1.98
C PHE A 683 -11.03 -61.73 3.15
N GLU A 684 -10.46 -62.54 4.06
CA GLU A 684 -11.21 -63.11 5.19
C GLU A 684 -11.39 -62.12 6.36
N SER A 685 -12.55 -62.19 7.02
CA SER A 685 -12.81 -61.53 8.30
C SER A 685 -13.33 -62.58 9.29
N LYS A 686 -12.81 -62.58 10.52
CA LYS A 686 -13.22 -63.48 11.60
C LYS A 686 -13.93 -62.68 12.68
N LEU A 687 -15.19 -63.00 12.96
CA LEU A 687 -16.00 -62.34 13.98
C LEU A 687 -16.00 -63.13 15.29
N GLY A 688 -16.24 -62.45 16.42
CA GLY A 688 -16.44 -63.10 17.71
C GLY A 688 -15.18 -63.71 18.35
N VAL A 689 -13.99 -63.29 17.92
CA VAL A 689 -12.69 -63.83 18.33
C VAL A 689 -12.40 -63.51 19.81
N SER A 690 -12.01 -64.53 20.58
CA SER A 690 -11.62 -64.42 21.99
C SER A 690 -10.12 -64.18 22.13
N TRP A 691 -9.63 -63.90 23.35
CA TRP A 691 -8.19 -63.72 23.56
C TRP A 691 -7.41 -64.99 23.21
N GLU A 692 -7.98 -66.15 23.52
CA GLU A 692 -7.41 -67.48 23.31
C GLU A 692 -7.31 -67.82 21.82
N THR A 693 -8.30 -67.39 21.02
CA THR A 693 -8.38 -67.67 19.58
C THR A 693 -7.80 -66.55 18.70
N LEU A 694 -7.32 -65.45 19.30
CA LEU A 694 -6.74 -64.31 18.57
C LEU A 694 -5.51 -64.67 17.73
N PRO A 695 -4.53 -65.46 18.22
CA PRO A 695 -3.37 -65.82 17.40
C PRO A 695 -3.77 -66.55 16.11
N GLN A 696 -4.64 -67.56 16.24
CA GLN A 696 -5.17 -68.31 15.11
C GLN A 696 -5.93 -67.41 14.13
N ALA A 697 -6.79 -66.51 14.63
CA ALA A 697 -7.54 -65.59 13.78
C ALA A 697 -6.63 -64.60 13.01
N LEU A 698 -5.53 -64.15 13.62
CA LEU A 698 -4.54 -63.30 12.96
C LEU A 698 -3.81 -64.06 11.85
N GLU A 699 -3.40 -65.31 12.11
CA GLU A 699 -2.76 -66.18 11.11
C GLU A 699 -3.67 -66.48 9.92
N GLU A 700 -4.94 -66.81 10.17
CA GLU A 700 -5.92 -67.10 9.11
C GLU A 700 -6.18 -65.86 8.22
N VAL A 701 -6.42 -64.69 8.83
CA VAL A 701 -6.63 -63.44 8.08
C VAL A 701 -5.36 -63.03 7.33
N GLN A 702 -4.18 -63.26 7.92
CA GLN A 702 -2.91 -63.00 7.26
C GLN A 702 -2.67 -63.93 6.06
N ALA A 703 -2.98 -65.22 6.19
CA ALA A 703 -2.88 -66.20 5.11
C ALA A 703 -3.81 -65.84 3.93
N SER A 704 -4.95 -65.20 4.20
CA SER A 704 -5.89 -64.77 3.16
C SER A 704 -5.29 -63.81 2.12
N PHE A 705 -4.31 -62.97 2.52
CA PHE A 705 -3.57 -62.09 1.59
C PHE A 705 -2.72 -62.84 0.57
N ARG A 706 -2.35 -64.10 0.84
CA ARG A 706 -1.50 -64.95 -0.03
C ARG A 706 -2.30 -66.05 -0.74
N SER A 707 -3.63 -66.03 -0.65
CA SER A 707 -4.49 -67.05 -1.24
C SER A 707 -4.53 -66.98 -2.78
N VAL A 708 -4.81 -68.10 -3.44
CA VAL A 708 -4.96 -68.19 -4.92
C VAL A 708 -6.01 -67.19 -5.44
N ARG A 709 -7.03 -66.91 -4.62
CA ARG A 709 -8.08 -65.91 -4.89
C ARG A 709 -7.52 -64.47 -4.92
N ALA A 710 -6.55 -64.12 -4.08
CA ALA A 710 -5.89 -62.82 -4.13
C ALA A 710 -4.97 -62.67 -5.35
N SER A 711 -4.32 -63.76 -5.80
CA SER A 711 -3.43 -63.74 -6.98
C SER A 711 -4.15 -63.63 -8.34
N ALA A 712 -5.39 -64.11 -8.44
CA ALA A 712 -6.21 -64.02 -9.67
C ALA A 712 -6.66 -62.57 -9.99
N TYR A 713 -6.59 -61.68 -9.00
CA TYR A 713 -7.00 -60.29 -9.08
C TYR A 713 -5.81 -59.32 -9.14
N GLY A 714 -4.59 -59.79 -9.49
CA GLY A 714 -3.48 -58.90 -9.90
C GLY A 714 -2.55 -58.39 -8.78
N GLY A 715 -2.71 -58.85 -7.54
CA GLY A 715 -1.76 -58.52 -6.47
C GLY A 715 -0.46 -59.33 -6.60
N ASN A 716 0.65 -58.68 -6.97
CA ASN A 716 1.97 -59.18 -6.58
C ASN A 716 2.02 -59.12 -5.06
N GLY A 717 2.20 -60.23 -4.36
CA GLY A 717 2.05 -60.40 -2.89
C GLY A 717 2.98 -59.58 -1.98
N ASP A 718 3.44 -58.41 -2.43
CA ASP A 718 4.32 -57.44 -1.78
C ASP A 718 3.60 -56.10 -1.47
N GLU A 719 2.29 -56.00 -1.71
CA GLU A 719 1.54 -54.78 -1.41
C GLU A 719 1.33 -54.57 0.10
N PRO A 720 1.36 -53.32 0.61
CA PRO A 720 1.21 -53.07 2.03
C PRO A 720 -0.18 -53.47 2.52
N ALA A 721 -0.25 -54.47 3.40
CA ALA A 721 -1.50 -54.93 4.03
C ALA A 721 -1.48 -54.72 5.54
N GLY A 722 -2.63 -54.44 6.13
CA GLY A 722 -2.83 -54.34 7.58
C GLY A 722 -3.94 -55.29 8.05
N VAL A 723 -3.93 -55.62 9.34
CA VAL A 723 -5.00 -56.38 10.00
C VAL A 723 -5.63 -55.51 11.09
N VAL A 724 -6.92 -55.24 10.95
CA VAL A 724 -7.73 -54.47 11.90
C VAL A 724 -8.30 -55.41 12.95
N VAL A 725 -8.01 -55.14 14.22
CA VAL A 725 -8.64 -55.78 15.38
C VAL A 725 -9.57 -54.78 16.03
N GLN A 726 -10.87 -54.97 15.83
CA GLN A 726 -11.91 -54.03 16.23
C GLN A 726 -12.82 -54.65 17.30
N LYS A 727 -13.26 -53.85 18.27
CA LYS A 727 -14.23 -54.29 19.28
C LYS A 727 -15.50 -54.84 18.61
N MET A 728 -15.92 -56.03 19.01
CA MET A 728 -17.14 -56.65 18.50
C MET A 728 -18.37 -55.92 19.03
N VAL A 729 -19.30 -55.57 18.14
CA VAL A 729 -20.60 -54.97 18.50
C VAL A 729 -21.66 -56.07 18.56
N PRO A 730 -22.36 -56.27 19.68
CA PRO A 730 -23.45 -57.24 19.80
C PRO A 730 -24.72 -56.67 19.14
N ALA A 731 -24.72 -56.63 17.82
CA ALA A 731 -25.76 -55.96 17.03
C ALA A 731 -27.14 -56.64 17.16
N ARG A 732 -28.18 -55.86 17.46
CA ARG A 732 -29.58 -56.26 17.32
C ARG A 732 -30.00 -56.25 15.85
N TYR A 733 -29.54 -55.23 15.12
CA TYR A 733 -29.66 -55.11 13.68
C TYR A 733 -28.33 -54.70 13.09
N ALA A 734 -28.02 -55.19 11.90
CA ALA A 734 -26.85 -54.77 11.14
C ALA A 734 -27.23 -54.64 9.67
N GLY A 735 -26.45 -53.88 8.92
CA GLY A 735 -26.85 -53.52 7.58
C GLY A 735 -25.81 -52.75 6.80
N VAL A 736 -26.23 -52.35 5.60
CA VAL A 736 -25.49 -51.49 4.69
C VAL A 736 -26.31 -50.25 4.40
N LEU A 737 -25.68 -49.07 4.41
CA LEU A 737 -26.26 -47.82 3.93
C LEU A 737 -25.47 -47.39 2.70
N PHE A 738 -26.17 -47.23 1.58
CA PHE A 738 -25.67 -46.51 0.43
C PHE A 738 -26.19 -45.07 0.47
N THR A 739 -25.27 -44.10 0.56
CA THR A 739 -25.64 -42.67 0.52
C THR A 739 -26.11 -42.22 -0.88
N GLU A 740 -25.97 -43.12 -1.86
CA GLU A 740 -26.61 -43.05 -3.17
C GLU A 740 -26.97 -44.47 -3.61
N HIS A 741 -28.23 -44.70 -3.97
CA HIS A 741 -28.69 -46.02 -4.35
C HIS A 741 -28.02 -46.45 -5.67
N PRO A 742 -27.34 -47.62 -5.73
CA PRO A 742 -26.50 -48.02 -6.87
C PRO A 742 -27.22 -48.09 -8.22
N ALA A 743 -28.54 -48.37 -8.21
CA ALA A 743 -29.37 -48.47 -9.41
C ALA A 743 -30.40 -47.34 -9.58
N THR A 744 -30.48 -46.37 -8.67
CA THR A 744 -31.55 -45.34 -8.71
C THR A 744 -31.04 -44.04 -8.12
N SER A 745 -30.72 -43.05 -8.95
CA SER A 745 -30.20 -41.79 -8.42
C SER A 745 -31.27 -41.01 -7.61
N GLY A 746 -30.82 -40.02 -6.83
CA GLY A 746 -31.71 -39.16 -6.04
C GLY A 746 -32.27 -39.81 -4.76
N CYS A 747 -31.93 -41.08 -4.49
CA CYS A 747 -32.30 -41.76 -3.26
C CYS A 747 -31.11 -42.45 -2.56
N GLN A 748 -31.23 -42.67 -1.26
CA GLN A 748 -30.36 -43.47 -0.41
C GLN A 748 -31.01 -44.84 -0.18
N LEU A 749 -30.20 -45.88 0.02
CA LEU A 749 -30.66 -47.24 0.27
C LEU A 749 -30.13 -47.75 1.61
N VAL A 750 -31.00 -48.23 2.49
CA VAL A 750 -30.63 -48.92 3.72
C VAL A 750 -31.07 -50.37 3.62
N GLU A 751 -30.13 -51.30 3.63
CA GLU A 751 -30.37 -52.72 3.77
C GLU A 751 -30.13 -53.16 5.21
N MET A 752 -31.03 -53.95 5.79
CA MET A 752 -30.96 -54.36 7.19
C MET A 752 -31.34 -55.83 7.39
N VAL A 753 -30.64 -56.49 8.33
CA VAL A 753 -30.93 -57.83 8.84
C VAL A 753 -30.96 -57.83 10.38
N ALA A 754 -31.68 -58.78 10.98
CA ALA A 754 -31.64 -59.02 12.41
C ALA A 754 -30.39 -59.83 12.80
N GLY A 755 -29.69 -59.41 13.86
CA GLY A 755 -28.45 -60.05 14.32
C GLY A 755 -27.19 -59.47 13.66
N LEU A 756 -26.13 -60.29 13.56
CA LEU A 756 -24.83 -59.88 13.03
C LEU A 756 -24.86 -59.77 11.49
N GLY A 757 -24.22 -58.74 10.93
CA GLY A 757 -24.24 -58.43 9.49
C GLY A 757 -23.47 -59.40 8.57
N GLU A 758 -22.87 -60.46 9.11
CA GLU A 758 -22.10 -61.45 8.34
C GLU A 758 -22.97 -62.20 7.33
N SER A 759 -24.24 -62.48 7.68
CA SER A 759 -25.19 -63.14 6.80
C SER A 759 -25.65 -62.28 5.62
N LEU A 760 -25.51 -60.95 5.74
CA LEU A 760 -25.84 -59.98 4.70
C LEU A 760 -24.71 -59.89 3.66
N VAL A 761 -23.47 -59.70 4.14
CA VAL A 761 -22.28 -59.54 3.28
C VAL A 761 -21.91 -60.86 2.58
N SER A 762 -22.23 -62.01 3.18
CA SER A 762 -22.03 -63.34 2.58
C SER A 762 -23.16 -63.81 1.66
N GLY A 763 -24.27 -63.05 1.55
CA GLY A 763 -25.42 -63.39 0.70
C GLY A 763 -26.27 -64.57 1.18
N THR A 764 -26.18 -64.95 2.46
CA THR A 764 -26.88 -66.10 3.05
C THR A 764 -28.25 -65.76 3.66
N ALA A 765 -28.56 -64.47 3.84
CA ALA A 765 -29.86 -63.97 4.29
C ALA A 765 -30.41 -62.89 3.34
N THR A 766 -31.73 -62.83 3.17
CA THR A 766 -32.40 -61.79 2.37
C THR A 766 -32.59 -60.52 3.22
N PRO A 767 -31.94 -59.39 2.91
CA PRO A 767 -32.16 -58.13 3.63
C PRO A 767 -33.55 -57.56 3.41
N THR A 768 -34.02 -56.79 4.39
CA THR A 768 -35.08 -55.81 4.16
C THR A 768 -34.45 -54.50 3.69
N ALA A 769 -34.92 -53.97 2.57
CA ALA A 769 -34.41 -52.76 1.93
C ALA A 769 -35.37 -51.60 2.13
N TYR A 770 -34.84 -50.45 2.54
CA TYR A 770 -35.58 -49.20 2.72
C TYR A 770 -34.96 -48.05 1.93
N ARG A 771 -35.76 -47.32 1.14
CA ARG A 771 -35.31 -46.19 0.32
C ARG A 771 -35.74 -44.85 0.90
N PHE A 772 -34.82 -43.90 0.87
CA PHE A 772 -35.03 -42.55 1.37
C PHE A 772 -34.66 -41.52 0.30
N GLY A 773 -35.41 -40.41 0.21
CA GLY A 773 -35.01 -39.30 -0.66
C GLY A 773 -33.66 -38.72 -0.21
N ARG A 774 -32.71 -38.53 -1.13
CA ARG A 774 -31.33 -38.16 -0.78
C ARG A 774 -31.23 -36.82 -0.06
N LEU A 775 -31.93 -35.80 -0.57
CA LEU A 775 -32.00 -34.45 0.02
C LEU A 775 -33.04 -34.34 1.14
N SER A 776 -34.20 -34.98 0.98
CA SER A 776 -35.33 -34.83 1.90
C SER A 776 -35.19 -35.70 3.16
N GLY A 777 -34.43 -36.80 3.10
CA GLY A 777 -34.34 -37.80 4.15
C GLY A 777 -35.66 -38.53 4.45
N ARG A 778 -36.68 -38.38 3.59
CA ARG A 778 -38.00 -38.99 3.79
C ARG A 778 -38.04 -40.40 3.22
N LEU A 779 -38.68 -41.32 3.96
CA LEU A 779 -38.95 -42.68 3.52
C LEU A 779 -39.83 -42.67 2.26
N LEU A 780 -39.47 -43.50 1.27
CA LEU A 780 -40.17 -43.62 -0.01
C LEU A 780 -41.09 -44.84 -0.06
N GLU A 781 -40.88 -45.86 0.78
CA GLU A 781 -41.81 -46.98 0.92
C GLU A 781 -42.95 -46.71 1.92
N LYS A 782 -43.98 -47.57 1.86
CA LYS A 782 -45.11 -47.57 2.79
C LYS A 782 -44.80 -48.28 4.10
N GLU A 783 -43.87 -49.24 4.10
CA GLU A 783 -43.51 -50.02 5.28
C GLU A 783 -42.46 -49.29 6.12
N VAL A 784 -42.77 -49.09 7.41
CA VAL A 784 -41.90 -48.37 8.34
C VAL A 784 -40.83 -49.32 8.90
N PRO A 785 -39.55 -48.91 8.96
CA PRO A 785 -38.50 -49.72 9.54
C PRO A 785 -38.74 -49.99 11.04
N PRO A 786 -38.32 -51.16 11.57
CA PRO A 786 -38.48 -51.53 12.98
C PRO A 786 -37.64 -50.69 13.97
N ILE A 787 -36.73 -49.85 13.47
CA ILE A 787 -35.93 -48.89 14.23
C ILE A 787 -35.90 -47.54 13.50
N ASP A 788 -35.67 -46.45 14.23
CA ASP A 788 -35.50 -45.13 13.62
C ASP A 788 -34.15 -45.03 12.88
N LEU A 789 -34.23 -44.90 11.55
CA LEU A 789 -33.07 -44.80 10.66
C LEU A 789 -32.63 -43.35 10.41
N ALA A 790 -33.35 -42.33 10.89
CA ALA A 790 -32.96 -40.93 10.69
C ALA A 790 -31.55 -40.60 11.22
N PRO A 791 -31.12 -41.10 12.40
CA PRO A 791 -29.75 -40.90 12.88
C PRO A 791 -28.70 -41.54 11.96
N LEU A 792 -28.98 -42.73 11.40
CA LEU A 792 -28.10 -43.41 10.47
C LEU A 792 -27.93 -42.63 9.16
N LEU A 793 -29.01 -42.09 8.59
CA LEU A 793 -28.95 -41.23 7.40
C LEU A 793 -28.16 -39.94 7.64
N ALA A 794 -28.27 -39.36 8.85
CA ALA A 794 -27.48 -38.19 9.23
C ALA A 794 -25.99 -38.52 9.34
N LEU A 795 -25.63 -39.68 9.91
CA LEU A 795 -24.26 -40.17 9.93
C LEU A 795 -23.74 -40.45 8.52
N GLY A 796 -24.55 -41.06 7.65
CA GLY A 796 -24.20 -41.29 6.25
C GLY A 796 -23.83 -40.02 5.50
N ARG A 797 -24.62 -38.95 5.66
CA ARG A 797 -24.29 -37.63 5.09
C ARG A 797 -22.98 -37.06 5.63
N GLN A 798 -22.69 -37.23 6.92
CA GLN A 798 -21.42 -36.77 7.49
C GLN A 798 -20.23 -37.55 6.93
N VAL A 799 -20.39 -38.84 6.70
CA VAL A 799 -19.36 -39.71 6.09
C VAL A 799 -19.16 -39.35 4.61
N GLU A 800 -20.24 -39.11 3.86
CA GLU A 800 -20.19 -38.65 2.46
C GLU A 800 -19.51 -37.28 2.33
N VAL A 801 -19.80 -36.33 3.22
CA VAL A 801 -19.11 -35.03 3.28
C VAL A 801 -17.63 -35.19 3.65
N LEU A 802 -17.31 -36.12 4.55
CA LEU A 802 -15.93 -36.39 4.97
C LEU A 802 -15.07 -36.92 3.82
N PHE A 803 -15.63 -37.77 2.95
CA PHE A 803 -14.91 -38.40 1.84
C PHE A 803 -15.15 -37.74 0.47
N GLY A 804 -16.12 -36.83 0.36
CA GLY A 804 -16.40 -36.02 -0.82
C GLY A 804 -17.03 -36.78 -2.00
N ARG A 805 -17.47 -38.01 -1.79
CA ARG A 805 -18.11 -38.89 -2.79
C ARG A 805 -19.16 -39.78 -2.13
N PRO A 806 -20.13 -40.34 -2.87
CA PRO A 806 -21.12 -41.26 -2.33
C PRO A 806 -20.46 -42.49 -1.68
N GLN A 807 -21.00 -42.92 -0.55
CA GLN A 807 -20.41 -43.94 0.32
C GLN A 807 -21.35 -45.12 0.50
N ASP A 808 -20.76 -46.31 0.51
CA ASP A 808 -21.33 -47.56 0.98
C ASP A 808 -20.77 -47.81 2.39
N ILE A 809 -21.66 -47.90 3.37
CA ILE A 809 -21.35 -47.86 4.80
C ILE A 809 -21.94 -49.09 5.47
N GLU A 810 -21.07 -49.94 6.02
CA GLU A 810 -21.52 -51.02 6.92
C GLU A 810 -21.80 -50.46 8.31
N TRP A 811 -22.93 -50.84 8.89
CA TRP A 811 -23.35 -50.35 10.19
C TRP A 811 -23.94 -51.46 11.07
N ALA A 812 -23.90 -51.24 12.38
CA ALA A 812 -24.54 -52.07 13.39
C ALA A 812 -25.32 -51.21 14.37
N TYR A 813 -26.43 -51.74 14.88
CA TYR A 813 -27.29 -51.11 15.87
C TYR A 813 -27.27 -51.91 17.17
N ALA A 814 -26.77 -51.30 18.24
CA ALA A 814 -26.71 -51.87 19.58
C ALA A 814 -26.86 -50.76 20.62
N ASP A 815 -27.44 -51.07 21.78
CA ASP A 815 -27.64 -50.11 22.87
C ASP A 815 -28.32 -48.80 22.42
N ASP A 816 -29.34 -48.93 21.56
CA ASP A 816 -30.08 -47.84 20.92
C ASP A 816 -29.23 -46.82 20.12
N ARG A 817 -28.08 -47.25 19.61
CA ARG A 817 -27.13 -46.41 18.86
C ARG A 817 -26.58 -47.12 17.62
N PHE A 818 -26.24 -46.33 16.60
CA PHE A 818 -25.57 -46.80 15.40
C PHE A 818 -24.05 -46.76 15.56
N TYR A 819 -23.40 -47.82 15.12
CA TYR A 819 -21.95 -47.96 15.01
C TYR A 819 -21.57 -48.14 13.55
N LEU A 820 -20.60 -47.38 13.07
CA LEU A 820 -20.07 -47.49 11.71
C LEU A 820 -18.90 -48.48 11.71
N LEU A 821 -19.03 -49.55 10.92
CA LEU A 821 -18.10 -50.67 10.90
C LEU A 821 -17.12 -50.61 9.72
N GLN A 822 -17.54 -50.01 8.61
CA GLN A 822 -16.74 -49.78 7.40
C GLN A 822 -17.40 -48.67 6.56
N ALA A 823 -16.61 -47.96 5.75
CA ALA A 823 -17.09 -47.03 4.73
C ALA A 823 -16.21 -47.14 3.49
N ARG A 824 -16.82 -47.20 2.30
CA ARG A 824 -16.14 -47.35 1.01
C ARG A 824 -16.83 -46.49 -0.07
N ASP A 825 -16.10 -46.11 -1.11
CA ASP A 825 -16.68 -45.33 -2.20
C ASP A 825 -17.60 -46.20 -3.07
N ILE A 826 -18.73 -45.66 -3.50
CA ILE A 826 -19.58 -46.31 -4.51
C ILE A 826 -18.94 -46.12 -5.88
N THR A 827 -18.46 -47.20 -6.50
CA THR A 827 -17.76 -47.19 -7.79
C THR A 827 -18.67 -47.39 -9.00
N VAL A 828 -19.88 -47.92 -8.80
CA VAL A 828 -20.91 -48.09 -9.84
C VAL A 828 -22.03 -47.09 -9.60
N SER A 829 -22.07 -46.02 -10.39
CA SER A 829 -23.19 -45.09 -10.41
C SER A 829 -24.24 -45.56 -11.43
N ALA A 830 -25.52 -45.38 -11.15
CA ALA A 830 -26.64 -45.72 -12.03
C ALA A 830 -26.54 -44.91 -13.34
N ALA A 831 -25.85 -45.44 -14.35
CA ALA A 831 -25.51 -44.73 -15.57
C ALA A 831 -26.59 -44.76 -16.68
N ASP A 832 -27.74 -45.41 -16.49
CA ASP A 832 -28.62 -45.74 -17.64
C ASP A 832 -30.11 -45.36 -17.53
N ALA A 833 -30.52 -44.49 -16.61
CA ALA A 833 -31.84 -43.85 -16.69
C ALA A 833 -31.72 -42.43 -16.15
N ASP A 834 -31.77 -41.41 -17.04
CA ASP A 834 -31.53 -39.98 -16.73
C ASP A 834 -32.39 -39.52 -15.54
N PRO A 835 -31.83 -39.61 -14.32
CA PRO A 835 -32.59 -39.42 -13.10
C PRO A 835 -32.55 -37.95 -12.68
N ASP A 836 -31.63 -37.19 -13.29
CA ASP A 836 -31.56 -35.74 -13.22
C ASP A 836 -32.78 -35.15 -13.92
N GLU A 837 -33.26 -35.73 -15.03
CA GLU A 837 -34.46 -35.27 -15.73
C GLU A 837 -35.76 -35.53 -14.94
N ALA A 838 -35.84 -36.64 -14.18
CA ALA A 838 -37.00 -36.94 -13.33
C ALA A 838 -37.07 -36.01 -12.09
N GLU A 839 -35.93 -35.77 -11.42
CA GLU A 839 -35.86 -34.84 -10.30
C GLU A 839 -35.96 -33.38 -10.76
N ARG A 840 -35.42 -33.02 -11.93
CA ARG A 840 -35.61 -31.73 -12.59
C ARG A 840 -37.09 -31.44 -12.84
N ARG A 841 -37.84 -32.39 -13.43
CA ARG A 841 -39.30 -32.24 -13.61
C ARG A 841 -40.06 -32.04 -12.30
N ARG A 842 -39.65 -32.72 -11.24
CA ARG A 842 -40.25 -32.56 -9.90
C ARG A 842 -39.91 -31.20 -9.29
N LEU A 843 -38.66 -30.75 -9.35
CA LEU A 843 -38.21 -29.45 -8.85
C LEU A 843 -38.90 -28.31 -9.61
N LEU A 844 -39.01 -28.40 -10.94
CA LEU A 844 -39.76 -27.45 -11.76
C LEU A 844 -41.24 -27.38 -11.37
N THR A 845 -41.85 -28.51 -10.99
CA THR A 845 -43.24 -28.54 -10.51
C THR A 845 -43.39 -27.88 -9.14
N LEU A 846 -42.42 -28.04 -8.25
CA LEU A 846 -42.40 -27.45 -6.90
C LEU A 846 -42.11 -25.94 -6.92
N LEU A 847 -41.37 -25.45 -7.91
CA LEU A 847 -40.95 -24.06 -8.02
C LEU A 847 -41.97 -23.16 -8.76
N ARG A 848 -42.95 -23.75 -9.47
CA ARG A 848 -44.04 -23.03 -10.17
C ARG A 848 -44.76 -21.92 -9.37
N PRO A 849 -45.00 -22.03 -8.05
CA PRO A 849 -45.72 -21.01 -7.29
C PRO A 849 -44.91 -19.76 -6.90
N TYR A 850 -43.58 -19.76 -7.07
CA TYR A 850 -42.71 -18.69 -6.56
C TYR A 850 -42.33 -17.69 -7.67
N PRO A 851 -42.50 -16.37 -7.47
CA PRO A 851 -42.07 -15.37 -8.45
C PRO A 851 -40.53 -15.29 -8.52
N ALA A 852 -39.97 -15.45 -9.72
CA ALA A 852 -38.52 -15.49 -9.94
C ALA A 852 -37.88 -14.10 -9.80
N THR A 853 -37.02 -13.92 -8.79
CA THR A 853 -36.11 -12.77 -8.67
C THR A 853 -34.65 -13.15 -8.99
N GLU A 854 -34.31 -14.44 -8.96
CA GLU A 854 -32.98 -14.97 -9.30
C GLU A 854 -33.10 -16.33 -10.04
N PRO A 855 -32.12 -16.70 -10.88
CA PRO A 855 -32.11 -17.98 -11.60
C PRO A 855 -31.92 -19.17 -10.64
N VAL A 856 -32.71 -20.24 -10.82
CA VAL A 856 -32.74 -21.40 -9.91
C VAL A 856 -32.11 -22.66 -10.52
N LEU A 857 -32.02 -22.78 -11.85
CA LEU A 857 -31.41 -23.90 -12.58
C LEU A 857 -30.70 -23.41 -13.85
N GLU A 858 -29.57 -24.02 -14.17
CA GLU A 858 -28.68 -23.69 -15.31
C GLU A 858 -28.51 -24.93 -16.22
N GLN A 859 -28.56 -24.75 -17.54
CA GLN A 859 -28.32 -25.81 -18.54
C GLN A 859 -27.45 -25.27 -19.68
N ASN A 860 -26.62 -26.12 -20.28
CA ASN A 860 -25.63 -25.77 -21.31
C ASN A 860 -25.88 -26.52 -22.64
N GLU A 861 -25.63 -25.85 -23.76
CA GLU A 861 -25.91 -26.25 -25.16
C GLU A 861 -24.95 -27.31 -25.74
N LEU A 862 -23.83 -27.62 -25.07
CA LEU A 862 -22.87 -28.60 -25.60
C LEU A 862 -23.49 -30.00 -25.80
N SER A 863 -24.53 -30.31 -25.03
CA SER A 863 -25.34 -31.53 -25.16
C SER A 863 -26.34 -31.51 -26.33
N GLU A 864 -26.69 -30.34 -26.87
CA GLU A 864 -27.55 -30.23 -28.07
C GLU A 864 -26.75 -30.51 -29.35
N LEU A 865 -25.49 -30.05 -29.41
CA LEU A 865 -24.61 -30.24 -30.56
C LEU A 865 -23.84 -31.57 -30.53
N LEU A 866 -23.56 -32.10 -29.34
CA LEU A 866 -22.88 -33.37 -29.15
C LEU A 866 -23.74 -34.28 -28.26
N PRO A 867 -24.39 -35.32 -28.79
CA PRO A 867 -25.25 -36.19 -27.99
C PRO A 867 -24.51 -36.98 -26.91
N ARG A 868 -23.16 -37.06 -26.96
CA ARG A 868 -22.30 -37.67 -25.93
C ARG A 868 -20.93 -36.94 -25.85
N PRO A 869 -20.84 -35.80 -25.17
CA PRO A 869 -19.57 -35.11 -25.02
C PRO A 869 -18.62 -35.93 -24.13
N THR A 870 -17.36 -36.06 -24.54
CA THR A 870 -16.33 -36.77 -23.76
C THR A 870 -15.54 -35.79 -22.89
N PRO A 871 -14.79 -36.24 -21.87
CA PRO A 871 -13.86 -35.37 -21.13
C PRO A 871 -12.86 -34.63 -22.03
N LEU A 872 -12.47 -35.23 -23.16
CA LEU A 872 -11.64 -34.57 -24.18
C LEU A 872 -12.39 -33.44 -24.88
N SER A 873 -13.67 -33.65 -25.20
CA SER A 873 -14.55 -32.63 -25.79
C SER A 873 -14.63 -31.41 -24.88
N PHE A 874 -14.88 -31.61 -23.58
CA PHE A 874 -14.89 -30.52 -22.59
C PHE A 874 -13.53 -29.84 -22.47
N SER A 875 -12.45 -30.59 -22.25
CA SER A 875 -11.12 -30.01 -22.10
C SER A 875 -10.65 -29.24 -23.33
N LEU A 876 -11.05 -29.64 -24.54
CA LEU A 876 -10.71 -28.94 -25.77
C LEU A 876 -11.50 -27.62 -25.88
N MET A 877 -12.81 -27.69 -25.66
CA MET A 877 -13.69 -26.52 -25.74
C MET A 877 -13.35 -25.46 -24.69
N GLU A 878 -13.08 -25.87 -23.44
CA GLU A 878 -12.62 -24.97 -22.38
C GLU A 878 -11.34 -24.24 -22.77
N ARG A 879 -10.41 -24.90 -23.46
CA ARG A 879 -9.15 -24.27 -23.91
C ARG A 879 -9.36 -23.31 -25.09
N LEU A 880 -10.28 -23.63 -26.00
CA LEU A 880 -10.57 -22.80 -27.17
C LEU A 880 -11.25 -21.48 -26.77
N TRP A 881 -12.21 -21.56 -25.84
CA TRP A 881 -13.02 -20.42 -25.37
C TRP A 881 -12.50 -19.73 -24.11
N ALA A 882 -11.43 -20.23 -23.49
CA ALA A 882 -10.78 -19.54 -22.38
C ALA A 882 -10.31 -18.12 -22.78
N PRO A 883 -10.18 -17.20 -21.81
CA PRO A 883 -9.46 -15.95 -21.99
C PRO A 883 -8.04 -16.18 -22.51
N GLY A 884 -7.69 -15.56 -23.65
CA GLY A 884 -6.44 -15.81 -24.37
C GLY A 884 -6.40 -17.15 -25.14
N GLY A 885 -7.50 -17.89 -25.19
CA GLY A 885 -7.72 -19.03 -26.06
C GLY A 885 -7.86 -18.62 -27.53
N SER A 886 -7.88 -19.60 -28.43
CA SER A 886 -7.87 -19.32 -29.87
C SER A 886 -9.11 -18.55 -30.34
N THR A 887 -10.28 -18.75 -29.74
CA THR A 887 -11.50 -18.00 -30.12
C THR A 887 -11.44 -16.55 -29.66
N ASP A 888 -10.97 -16.27 -28.44
CA ASP A 888 -10.75 -14.90 -27.94
C ASP A 888 -9.69 -14.16 -28.80
N LEU A 889 -8.57 -14.82 -29.09
CA LEU A 889 -7.53 -14.25 -29.96
C LEU A 889 -8.04 -13.97 -31.37
N ALA A 890 -8.81 -14.88 -31.97
CA ALA A 890 -9.38 -14.71 -33.29
C ALA A 890 -10.37 -13.54 -33.34
N CYS A 891 -11.28 -13.42 -32.35
CA CYS A 891 -12.24 -12.32 -32.31
C CYS A 891 -11.55 -10.95 -32.14
N ARG A 892 -10.50 -10.86 -31.31
CA ARG A 892 -9.70 -9.64 -31.15
C ARG A 892 -8.95 -9.26 -32.44
N LEU A 893 -8.37 -10.23 -33.13
CA LEU A 893 -7.69 -10.01 -34.40
C LEU A 893 -8.66 -9.53 -35.49
N LEU A 894 -9.90 -10.04 -35.48
CA LEU A 894 -10.94 -9.68 -36.44
C LEU A 894 -11.75 -8.44 -36.04
N GLY A 895 -11.46 -7.83 -34.88
CA GLY A 895 -12.19 -6.67 -34.37
C GLY A 895 -13.66 -6.95 -34.01
N MET A 896 -14.03 -8.22 -33.80
CA MET A 896 -15.39 -8.60 -33.41
C MET A 896 -15.59 -8.34 -31.90
N PRO A 897 -16.73 -7.76 -31.50
CA PRO A 897 -17.03 -7.53 -30.09
C PRO A 897 -17.26 -8.87 -29.38
N TYR A 898 -16.23 -9.34 -28.68
CA TYR A 898 -16.21 -10.57 -27.90
C TYR A 898 -15.45 -10.29 -26.61
N ASP A 899 -16.11 -10.45 -25.45
CA ASP A 899 -15.56 -10.08 -24.15
C ASP A 899 -15.64 -11.28 -23.20
N VAL A 900 -14.48 -11.82 -22.79
CA VAL A 900 -14.37 -12.96 -21.88
C VAL A 900 -13.41 -12.60 -20.74
N ALA A 901 -13.93 -12.54 -19.53
CA ALA A 901 -13.16 -12.19 -18.33
C ALA A 901 -12.40 -13.41 -17.77
N GLU A 902 -11.31 -13.18 -17.01
CA GLU A 902 -10.48 -14.26 -16.43
C GLU A 902 -11.23 -15.18 -15.44
N ASP A 903 -12.38 -14.74 -14.97
CA ASP A 903 -13.31 -15.42 -14.08
C ASP A 903 -14.62 -15.86 -14.78
N SER A 904 -14.74 -15.63 -16.09
CA SER A 904 -15.88 -16.14 -16.85
C SER A 904 -15.90 -17.66 -16.83
N PRO A 905 -17.06 -18.29 -16.56
CA PRO A 905 -17.19 -19.73 -16.62
C PRO A 905 -16.86 -20.25 -18.04
N PRO A 906 -16.31 -21.46 -18.19
CA PRO A 906 -15.63 -21.89 -19.41
C PRO A 906 -16.53 -22.10 -20.65
N LEU A 907 -17.86 -21.98 -20.51
CA LEU A 907 -18.86 -22.21 -21.56
C LEU A 907 -19.98 -21.17 -21.45
N LEU A 908 -20.48 -20.71 -22.60
CA LEU A 908 -21.45 -19.61 -22.75
C LEU A 908 -22.83 -19.95 -22.15
N VAL A 909 -23.47 -18.97 -21.50
CA VAL A 909 -24.71 -19.10 -20.72
C VAL A 909 -25.88 -18.43 -21.45
N THR A 910 -26.98 -19.14 -21.70
CA THR A 910 -28.26 -18.52 -22.09
C THR A 910 -29.26 -18.66 -20.94
N VAL A 911 -29.84 -17.56 -20.47
CA VAL A 911 -30.71 -17.52 -19.28
C VAL A 911 -32.19 -17.57 -19.70
N HIS A 912 -32.95 -18.59 -19.28
CA HIS A 912 -34.41 -18.64 -19.47
C HIS A 912 -35.16 -18.15 -18.21
N CYS A 913 -35.86 -17.03 -18.34
CA CYS A 913 -36.82 -16.56 -17.35
C CYS A 913 -38.23 -17.09 -17.68
N ALA A 914 -38.86 -17.80 -16.76
CA ALA A 914 -40.24 -18.25 -16.92
C ALA A 914 -41.22 -17.06 -16.78
N ARG A 915 -41.93 -16.74 -17.86
CA ARG A 915 -43.34 -16.28 -17.78
C ARG A 915 -44.13 -16.87 -18.93
N PRO A 916 -45.32 -17.43 -18.68
CA PRO A 916 -46.39 -17.37 -19.64
C PRO A 916 -47.26 -16.17 -19.28
N SER A 917 -47.17 -15.10 -20.06
CA SER A 917 -48.33 -14.24 -20.30
C SER A 917 -48.67 -14.38 -21.78
N LEU A 918 -49.47 -15.39 -22.10
CA LEU A 918 -50.30 -15.34 -23.29
C LEU A 918 -51.30 -14.22 -23.05
N GLU A 919 -51.09 -13.07 -23.68
CA GLU A 919 -52.17 -12.26 -24.22
C GLU A 919 -51.65 -11.21 -25.21
N LYS A 920 -52.17 -11.33 -26.44
CA LYS A 920 -52.33 -10.33 -27.51
C LYS A 920 -51.18 -10.11 -28.49
N GLU A 921 -51.36 -10.74 -29.66
CA GLU A 921 -51.61 -10.12 -30.97
C GLU A 921 -51.05 -8.72 -31.27
N GLU A 922 -50.69 -8.58 -32.55
CA GLU A 922 -50.66 -7.39 -33.41
C GLU A 922 -49.32 -6.70 -33.73
N VAL A 923 -48.91 -6.91 -34.99
CA VAL A 923 -48.43 -5.94 -35.99
C VAL A 923 -46.99 -6.14 -36.50
N MET A 924 -46.97 -6.60 -37.77
CA MET A 924 -45.95 -6.65 -38.83
C MET A 924 -44.83 -7.69 -38.75
#